data_AF-A0A653C782-F1
#
_entry.id   AF-A0A653C782-F1
#
_cell.length_a   1.000
_cell.length_b   1.000
_cell.length_c   1.000
_cell.angle_alpha   90.00
_cell.angle_beta   90.00
_cell.angle_gamma   90.00
#
_symmetry.space_group_name_H-M   'P 1'
#
loop_
_entity.id
_entity.type
_entity.pdbx_description
1 polymer ?
#
loop_
_entity_poly.entity_id
_entity_poly.type
_entity_poly.pdbx_seq_one_letter_code
_entity_poly.pdbx_strand_id
1 'polypeptide(L)'
;MPPVGLLVLLFAFSSSAQRMKTSVEIPGDLTIALLVKTCHNSSVDLIPYHTNSLVSSAMWIVERLNYLEHTAPLTLGLKVYEICEEIDFFKSIFDLYQSENDYLLTVVSEDTLSEKMLNFCEVLDVRSSSIARCSKLLVKTTVEFLNAMGWVENVTVFGPDQFIMEEFSSNAVKQSVCVMDLVIYGSACPNLMNVSTPIVYFGNKCNIEHFSTHQENNTNEMLKIIFVPLDGSVPEDLPERSFVIIPPHYSTSLTYQMPENIIPTPLLFEAANPMLAAVKSLHILFKNRCNDTQKLSTLDCIKSTDIRRNPYKGMSLSSILEYLRVEPLKEHFVYDIYRVDNDSTVKNSFLRPFTKAFTYNLFTQNLTLVDQSLDIFMSNVTFRSDPEECINFLLNRDLRYATGDGRYLSFKSESWIYAFISLSLLGILFCVSIFTFLLICICRRDILEGNPILTLTLLLATILLLSSVLPFLLTTTKYNSNAICLAKSMAITLTYALVFSLLLSRSILLASASKEIGFMSHIAGPVQSFLCLFIFGVQAALNLQVIGRCVEVFQGSSVLYLMSYNAMLLLLLLCLSPLMYKCQRNYREGKYFTIAIILITVVWCIWIPLYGYVDEEWRELVLCFGIVATSMVLLGALFIPRTYLMTIAAARDRITSTLPSLATGTSTLDIYRANTQPIYDCVNVAAINAATVATVPTQTMQRPDLYSCPALPEDEDLDFRCVTPPASDKITRF
;
A
#
# COMPACT_ATOMS: atom_id res chain seq x y z
N MET A 1 -21.87 16.18 -18.47
CA MET A 1 -23.31 16.38 -18.15
C MET A 1 -24.14 16.19 -19.42
N PRO A 2 -25.38 15.67 -19.36
CA PRO A 2 -26.25 15.61 -20.55
C PRO A 2 -26.71 17.04 -20.94
N PRO A 3 -26.96 17.30 -22.23
CA PRO A 3 -27.25 18.64 -22.77
C PRO A 3 -28.52 19.29 -22.21
N VAL A 4 -29.41 18.52 -21.58
CA VAL A 4 -30.69 18.99 -21.03
C VAL A 4 -30.51 19.79 -19.73
N GLY A 5 -29.54 19.43 -18.87
CA GLY A 5 -29.28 20.15 -17.61
C GLY A 5 -28.70 21.55 -17.83
N LEU A 6 -27.94 21.72 -18.92
CA LEU A 6 -27.31 22.98 -19.29
C LEU A 6 -28.32 23.98 -19.90
N LEU A 7 -29.31 23.47 -20.64
CA LEU A 7 -30.44 24.26 -21.15
C LEU A 7 -31.30 24.83 -20.00
N VAL A 8 -31.55 24.05 -18.95
CA VAL A 8 -32.30 24.51 -17.77
C VAL A 8 -31.53 25.59 -16.99
N LEU A 9 -30.21 25.48 -16.86
CA LEU A 9 -29.36 26.53 -16.26
C LEU A 9 -29.39 27.82 -17.08
N LEU A 10 -29.21 27.74 -18.40
CA LEU A 10 -29.29 28.92 -19.28
C LEU A 10 -30.67 29.61 -19.23
N PHE A 11 -31.76 28.83 -19.18
CA PHE A 11 -33.11 29.39 -19.02
C PHE A 11 -33.31 30.07 -17.65
N ALA A 12 -32.80 29.48 -16.56
CA ALA A 12 -32.91 30.04 -15.21
C ALA A 12 -32.09 31.35 -15.02
N PHE A 13 -30.93 31.47 -15.68
CA PHE A 13 -30.12 32.69 -15.62
C PHE A 13 -30.72 33.83 -16.44
N SER A 14 -31.39 33.54 -17.55
CA SER A 14 -32.07 34.57 -18.35
C SER A 14 -33.19 35.31 -17.59
N SER A 15 -33.81 34.67 -16.59
CA SER A 15 -34.90 35.27 -15.79
C SER A 15 -34.46 36.07 -14.57
N SER A 16 -33.16 36.12 -14.23
CA SER A 16 -32.65 36.78 -13.00
C SER A 16 -31.50 37.77 -13.24
N ALA A 17 -31.53 38.47 -14.38
CA ALA A 17 -30.49 39.42 -14.78
C ALA A 17 -30.47 40.71 -13.93
N GLN A 18 -30.02 40.61 -12.68
CA GLN A 18 -29.30 41.71 -12.04
C GLN A 18 -27.83 41.55 -12.42
N ARG A 19 -27.30 42.48 -13.24
CA ARG A 19 -25.87 42.53 -13.60
C ARG A 19 -25.03 42.52 -12.33
N MET A 20 -24.08 41.60 -12.24
CA MET A 20 -23.17 41.56 -11.12
C MET A 20 -22.24 42.79 -11.16
N LYS A 21 -22.08 43.47 -10.03
CA LYS A 21 -21.31 44.73 -9.95
C LYS A 21 -19.81 44.41 -10.01
N THR A 22 -19.11 44.94 -11.01
CA THR A 22 -17.64 44.88 -11.09
C THR A 22 -17.03 45.72 -9.96
N SER A 23 -16.05 45.17 -9.25
CA SER A 23 -15.38 45.86 -8.15
C SER A 23 -14.29 46.82 -8.67
N VAL A 24 -13.63 46.45 -9.77
CA VAL A 24 -12.64 47.27 -10.49
C VAL A 24 -12.78 47.05 -12.00
N GLU A 25 -12.69 48.13 -12.78
CA GLU A 25 -12.71 48.08 -14.25
C GLU A 25 -11.64 49.01 -14.83
N ILE A 26 -10.70 48.42 -15.57
CA ILE A 26 -9.74 49.12 -16.43
C ILE A 26 -10.20 48.92 -17.87
N PRO A 27 -10.56 49.97 -18.61
CA PRO A 27 -11.08 49.85 -19.96
C PRO A 27 -10.00 49.41 -20.95
N GLY A 28 -10.35 48.54 -21.89
CA GLY A 28 -9.47 48.12 -22.98
C GLY A 28 -10.22 47.31 -24.04
N ASP A 29 -9.64 47.19 -25.23
CA ASP A 29 -10.25 46.43 -26.34
C ASP A 29 -10.26 44.90 -26.08
N LEU A 30 -9.25 44.42 -25.35
CA LEU A 30 -9.05 43.03 -24.94
C LEU A 30 -9.19 42.93 -23.43
N THR A 31 -10.26 42.32 -22.93
CA THR A 31 -10.53 42.25 -21.48
C THR A 31 -10.01 40.95 -20.87
N ILE A 32 -9.26 41.06 -19.77
CA ILE A 32 -8.98 39.95 -18.85
C ILE A 32 -9.95 40.05 -17.68
N ALA A 33 -10.68 38.98 -17.39
CA ALA A 33 -11.54 38.90 -16.23
C ALA A 33 -10.82 38.20 -15.07
N LEU A 34 -10.65 38.88 -13.95
CA LEU A 34 -10.08 38.32 -12.72
C LEU A 34 -11.20 38.03 -11.72
N LEU A 35 -11.27 36.77 -11.31
CA LEU A 35 -12.29 36.23 -10.43
C LEU A 35 -11.66 35.94 -9.06
N VAL A 36 -12.13 36.66 -8.05
CA VAL A 36 -11.55 36.71 -6.71
C VAL A 36 -12.56 36.22 -5.69
N LYS A 37 -12.11 35.39 -4.74
CA LYS A 37 -13.02 34.81 -3.74
C LYS A 37 -13.06 35.65 -2.48
N THR A 38 -13.96 36.62 -2.45
CA THR A 38 -14.19 37.48 -1.28
C THR A 38 -15.67 37.54 -0.97
N CYS A 39 -16.05 37.04 0.21
CA CYS A 39 -17.39 37.20 0.76
C CYS A 39 -17.46 38.36 1.72
N HIS A 40 -17.30 39.55 1.16
CA HIS A 40 -17.28 40.74 1.95
C HIS A 40 -18.51 41.63 1.69
N ASN A 41 -19.21 42.03 2.76
CA ASN A 41 -20.18 43.12 2.71
C ASN A 41 -19.44 44.45 2.65
N SER A 42 -19.16 44.95 1.44
CA SER A 42 -18.42 46.18 1.04
C SER A 42 -18.53 47.46 1.91
N SER A 43 -19.34 47.50 2.96
CA SER A 43 -19.51 48.58 3.93
C SER A 43 -18.84 48.37 5.31
N VAL A 44 -18.35 47.19 5.70
CA VAL A 44 -17.98 46.92 7.12
C VAL A 44 -16.62 46.24 7.37
N ASP A 45 -16.11 45.40 6.46
CA ASP A 45 -14.93 44.56 6.70
C ASP A 45 -13.79 44.94 5.75
N LEU A 46 -12.59 44.51 6.10
CA LEU A 46 -11.38 44.85 5.36
C LEU A 46 -11.07 43.75 4.34
N ILE A 47 -10.66 44.14 3.13
CA ILE A 47 -10.23 43.18 2.10
C ILE A 47 -8.98 42.44 2.58
N PRO A 48 -8.91 41.10 2.50
CA PRO A 48 -7.73 40.34 2.90
C PRO A 48 -6.44 40.81 2.20
N TYR A 49 -5.32 40.82 2.92
CA TYR A 49 -4.00 41.26 2.42
C TYR A 49 -3.57 40.54 1.13
N HIS A 50 -3.78 39.22 1.09
CA HIS A 50 -3.48 38.38 -0.07
C HIS A 50 -4.23 38.86 -1.31
N THR A 51 -5.56 38.93 -1.19
CA THR A 51 -6.46 39.33 -2.26
C THR A 51 -6.18 40.75 -2.75
N ASN A 52 -5.99 41.70 -1.83
CA ASN A 52 -5.68 43.08 -2.23
C ASN A 52 -4.34 43.16 -2.98
N SER A 53 -3.33 42.41 -2.53
CA SER A 53 -2.03 42.33 -3.20
C SER A 53 -2.11 41.68 -4.59
N LEU A 54 -2.97 40.67 -4.75
CA LEU A 54 -3.21 39.95 -5.99
C LEU A 54 -3.91 40.84 -7.03
N VAL A 55 -4.98 41.56 -6.63
CA VAL A 55 -5.67 42.51 -7.50
C VAL A 55 -4.76 43.67 -7.89
N SER A 56 -4.04 44.24 -6.93
CA SER A 56 -3.07 45.33 -7.20
C SER A 56 -1.97 44.90 -8.18
N SER A 57 -1.47 43.66 -8.03
CA SER A 57 -0.49 43.07 -8.94
C SER A 57 -1.06 42.90 -10.36
N ALA A 58 -2.30 42.41 -10.49
CA ALA A 58 -2.96 42.24 -11.77
C ALA A 58 -3.20 43.57 -12.50
N MET A 59 -3.63 44.61 -11.78
CA MET A 59 -3.80 45.96 -12.32
C MET A 59 -2.49 46.49 -12.89
N TRP A 60 -1.41 46.37 -12.12
CA TRP A 60 -0.08 46.82 -12.54
C TRP A 60 0.43 46.05 -13.76
N ILE A 61 0.21 44.73 -13.83
CA ILE A 61 0.62 43.91 -14.98
C ILE A 61 -0.05 44.39 -16.26
N VAL A 62 -1.35 44.67 -16.22
CA VAL A 62 -2.11 45.14 -17.39
C VAL A 62 -1.59 46.50 -17.88
N GLU A 63 -1.41 47.44 -16.97
CA GLU A 63 -0.85 48.75 -17.29
C GLU A 63 0.57 48.63 -17.88
N ARG A 64 1.41 47.78 -17.29
CA ARG A 64 2.78 47.55 -17.74
C ARG A 64 2.81 46.94 -19.14
N LEU A 65 1.92 46.00 -19.44
CA LEU A 65 1.82 45.39 -20.78
C LEU A 65 1.36 46.37 -21.85
N ASN A 66 0.41 47.25 -21.50
CA ASN A 66 -0.03 48.35 -22.37
C ASN A 66 1.12 49.33 -22.62
N TYR A 67 1.88 49.70 -21.58
CA TYR A 67 3.04 50.58 -21.70
C TYR A 67 4.15 49.99 -22.58
N LEU A 68 4.37 48.67 -22.52
CA LEU A 68 5.37 47.97 -23.34
C LEU A 68 4.87 47.67 -24.77
N GLU A 69 3.64 48.06 -25.11
CA GLU A 69 3.04 47.88 -26.43
C GLU A 69 2.98 46.41 -26.92
N HIS A 70 2.94 45.44 -25.99
CA HIS A 70 2.96 44.01 -26.34
C HIS A 70 1.72 43.53 -27.12
N THR A 71 0.60 44.24 -26.97
CA THR A 71 -0.67 43.97 -27.65
C THR A 71 -1.04 45.02 -28.70
N ALA A 72 -0.13 45.95 -29.01
CA ALA A 72 -0.39 46.99 -30.02
C ALA A 72 -0.80 46.35 -31.35
N PRO A 73 -1.86 46.85 -32.03
CA PRO A 73 -2.57 48.11 -31.81
C PRO A 73 -3.76 48.08 -30.81
N LEU A 74 -3.97 46.97 -30.08
CA LEU A 74 -5.07 46.82 -29.12
C LEU A 74 -4.61 47.09 -27.68
N THR A 75 -5.50 47.65 -26.85
CA THR A 75 -5.26 47.85 -25.41
C THR A 75 -5.84 46.71 -24.58
N LEU A 76 -5.13 46.29 -23.55
CA LEU A 76 -5.60 45.34 -22.54
C LEU A 76 -6.41 46.06 -21.45
N GLY A 77 -7.56 45.51 -21.12
CA GLY A 77 -8.41 45.89 -19.99
C GLY A 77 -8.45 44.81 -18.91
N LEU A 78 -8.91 45.17 -17.72
CA LEU A 78 -9.06 44.28 -16.57
C LEU A 78 -10.43 44.49 -15.92
N LYS A 79 -11.18 43.41 -15.70
CA LYS A 79 -12.43 43.45 -14.91
C LYS A 79 -12.30 42.49 -13.73
N VAL A 80 -12.48 43.01 -12.52
CA VAL A 80 -12.41 42.22 -11.28
C VAL A 80 -13.83 41.93 -10.79
N TYR A 81 -14.10 40.65 -10.53
CA TYR A 81 -15.36 40.16 -9.99
C TYR A 81 -15.11 39.45 -8.66
N GLU A 82 -15.97 39.74 -7.69
CA GLU A 82 -15.99 39.08 -6.39
C GLU A 82 -16.98 37.92 -6.44
N ILE A 83 -16.53 36.72 -6.03
CA ILE A 83 -17.33 35.50 -6.05
C ILE A 83 -17.41 34.91 -4.65
N CYS A 84 -18.63 34.58 -4.23
CA CYS A 84 -18.89 33.85 -3.00
C CYS A 84 -19.28 32.41 -3.23
N GLU A 85 -20.29 32.21 -4.07
CA GLU A 85 -20.86 30.91 -4.36
C GLU A 85 -20.52 30.48 -5.79
N GLU A 86 -20.59 29.18 -6.06
CA GLU A 86 -20.43 28.66 -7.43
C GLU A 86 -21.42 29.30 -8.41
N ILE A 87 -22.60 29.70 -7.94
CA ILE A 87 -23.64 30.37 -8.74
C ILE A 87 -23.16 31.73 -9.26
N ASP A 88 -22.41 32.47 -8.44
CA ASP A 88 -21.87 33.78 -8.79
C ASP A 88 -20.82 33.68 -9.88
N PHE A 89 -20.05 32.59 -9.89
CA PHE A 89 -19.15 32.30 -11.00
C PHE A 89 -19.92 32.13 -12.31
N PHE A 90 -20.95 31.28 -12.33
CA PHE A 90 -21.73 31.05 -13.56
C PHE A 90 -22.38 32.33 -14.08
N LYS A 91 -22.92 33.16 -13.17
CA LYS A 91 -23.48 34.49 -13.51
C LYS A 91 -22.42 35.42 -14.08
N SER A 92 -21.26 35.54 -13.43
CA SER A 92 -20.17 36.42 -13.87
C SER A 92 -19.65 36.05 -15.26
N ILE A 93 -19.47 34.76 -15.54
CA ILE A 93 -19.05 34.28 -16.86
C ILE A 93 -20.12 34.55 -17.92
N PHE A 94 -21.39 34.37 -17.58
CA PHE A 94 -22.50 34.63 -18.50
C PHE A 94 -22.65 36.13 -18.81
N ASP A 95 -22.53 37.00 -17.80
CA ASP A 95 -22.53 38.46 -17.96
C ASP A 95 -21.35 38.93 -18.84
N LEU A 96 -20.17 38.33 -18.66
CA LEU A 96 -18.99 38.59 -19.50
C LEU A 96 -19.20 38.16 -20.95
N TYR A 97 -19.80 36.98 -21.17
CA TYR A 97 -20.12 36.48 -22.51
C TYR A 97 -21.13 37.37 -23.24
N GLN A 98 -22.10 37.95 -22.52
CA GLN A 98 -23.12 38.83 -23.09
C GLN A 98 -22.58 40.24 -23.44
N SER A 99 -21.41 40.63 -22.92
CA SER A 99 -20.86 41.96 -23.17
C SER A 99 -20.32 42.10 -24.60
N GLU A 100 -20.96 42.93 -25.43
CA GLU A 100 -20.60 43.09 -26.85
C GLU A 100 -19.45 44.09 -27.10
N ASN A 101 -19.10 44.90 -26.10
CA ASN A 101 -18.20 46.06 -26.28
C ASN A 101 -16.71 45.69 -26.29
N ASP A 102 -16.29 44.64 -25.58
CA ASP A 102 -14.88 44.27 -25.41
C ASP A 102 -14.69 42.77 -25.72
N TYR A 103 -13.53 42.37 -26.28
CA TYR A 103 -13.26 40.94 -26.51
C TYR A 103 -12.65 40.29 -25.26
N LEU A 104 -13.33 39.28 -24.69
CA LEU A 104 -12.83 38.53 -23.53
C LEU A 104 -11.66 37.63 -23.94
N LEU A 105 -10.45 37.99 -23.48
CA LEU A 105 -9.23 37.26 -23.78
C LEU A 105 -9.10 35.98 -22.95
N THR A 106 -9.28 36.11 -21.63
CA THR A 106 -9.22 34.99 -20.70
C THR A 106 -9.87 35.37 -19.37
N VAL A 107 -10.37 34.35 -18.69
CA VAL A 107 -10.79 34.40 -17.30
C VAL A 107 -9.68 33.80 -16.44
N VAL A 108 -9.33 34.48 -15.36
CA VAL A 108 -8.34 34.07 -14.37
C VAL A 108 -9.04 33.95 -13.02
N SER A 109 -8.97 32.79 -12.39
CA SER A 109 -9.56 32.53 -11.07
C SER A 109 -8.47 32.38 -10.01
N GLU A 110 -8.68 32.98 -8.84
CA GLU A 110 -7.80 32.81 -7.67
C GLU A 110 -7.74 31.34 -7.20
N ASP A 111 -8.90 30.68 -7.11
CA ASP A 111 -9.02 29.27 -6.70
C ASP A 111 -9.04 28.31 -7.91
N THR A 112 -8.71 27.04 -7.66
CA THR A 112 -8.83 25.96 -8.65
C THR A 112 -10.29 25.75 -9.06
N LEU A 113 -10.56 25.80 -10.36
CA LEU A 113 -11.90 25.67 -10.92
C LEU A 113 -12.40 24.22 -10.85
N SER A 114 -13.67 24.03 -10.46
CA SER A 114 -14.29 22.70 -10.48
C SER A 114 -14.52 22.20 -11.92
N GLU A 115 -14.61 20.88 -12.10
CA GLU A 115 -14.85 20.27 -13.42
C GLU A 115 -16.14 20.80 -14.08
N LYS A 116 -17.17 21.11 -13.28
CA LYS A 116 -18.43 21.72 -13.78
C LYS A 116 -18.20 23.12 -14.36
N MET A 117 -17.38 23.92 -13.68
CA MET A 117 -17.05 25.29 -14.10
C MET A 117 -16.19 25.29 -15.37
N LEU A 118 -15.22 24.37 -15.46
CA LEU A 118 -14.41 24.17 -16.66
C LEU A 118 -15.27 23.73 -17.86
N ASN A 119 -16.15 22.75 -17.67
CA ASN A 119 -17.08 22.32 -18.71
C ASN A 119 -18.03 23.44 -19.16
N PHE A 120 -18.48 24.30 -18.24
CA PHE A 120 -19.31 25.46 -18.59
C PHE A 120 -18.55 26.50 -19.40
N CYS A 121 -17.30 26.79 -19.03
CA CYS A 121 -16.41 27.66 -19.82
C CYS A 121 -16.19 27.10 -21.22
N GLU A 122 -15.97 25.78 -21.35
CA GLU A 122 -15.80 25.11 -22.64
C GLU A 122 -17.05 25.24 -23.53
N VAL A 123 -18.25 25.11 -22.95
CA VAL A 123 -19.51 25.26 -23.70
C VAL A 123 -19.75 26.69 -24.18
N LEU A 124 -19.36 27.70 -23.39
CA LEU A 124 -19.46 29.10 -23.78
C LEU A 124 -18.27 29.60 -24.62
N ASP A 125 -17.34 28.70 -24.98
CA ASP A 125 -16.10 29.05 -25.69
C ASP A 125 -15.26 30.11 -24.97
N VAL A 126 -15.32 30.13 -23.62
CA VAL A 126 -14.59 31.04 -22.76
C VAL A 126 -13.35 30.35 -22.22
N ARG A 127 -12.18 31.00 -22.35
CA ARG A 127 -10.95 30.51 -21.75
C ARG A 127 -10.91 30.78 -20.27
N SER A 128 -10.57 29.77 -19.49
CA SER A 128 -10.35 29.92 -18.05
C SER A 128 -9.01 29.32 -17.63
N SER A 129 -8.40 29.95 -16.63
CA SER A 129 -7.16 29.52 -16.01
C SER A 129 -7.24 29.82 -14.51
N SER A 130 -6.63 28.98 -13.69
CA SER A 130 -6.50 29.23 -12.25
C SER A 130 -5.08 29.70 -11.93
N ILE A 131 -4.96 30.57 -10.94
CA ILE A 131 -3.69 30.99 -10.38
C ILE A 131 -3.07 29.80 -9.65
N ALA A 132 -1.89 29.37 -10.08
CA ALA A 132 -1.15 28.30 -9.42
C ALA A 132 -0.31 28.91 -8.28
N ARG A 133 -0.67 28.62 -7.03
CA ARG A 133 0.08 29.08 -5.85
C ARG A 133 1.53 28.60 -5.93
N CYS A 134 2.48 29.51 -5.79
CA CYS A 134 3.91 29.23 -5.94
C CYS A 134 4.53 28.87 -4.58
N SER A 135 4.05 27.80 -3.96
CA SER A 135 4.58 27.32 -2.65
C SER A 135 6.05 26.89 -2.72
N LYS A 136 6.59 26.63 -3.92
CA LYS A 136 8.00 26.27 -4.13
C LYS A 136 9.00 27.30 -3.59
N LEU A 137 8.73 28.58 -3.86
CA LEU A 137 9.63 29.66 -3.45
C LEU A 137 9.58 29.84 -1.94
N LEU A 138 8.38 29.73 -1.35
CA LEU A 138 8.18 29.80 0.08
C LEU A 138 8.87 28.65 0.82
N VAL A 139 8.70 27.41 0.33
CA VAL A 139 9.38 26.21 0.87
C VAL A 139 10.90 26.36 0.81
N LYS A 140 11.44 26.86 -0.30
CA LYS A 140 12.88 27.10 -0.44
C LYS A 140 13.39 28.09 0.62
N THR A 141 12.68 29.20 0.80
CA THR A 141 12.99 30.20 1.84
C THR A 141 13.01 29.56 3.23
N THR A 142 12.04 28.71 3.55
CA THR A 142 11.96 28.03 4.85
C THR A 142 13.19 27.15 5.12
N VAL A 143 13.64 26.39 4.12
CA VAL A 143 14.84 25.53 4.27
C VAL A 143 16.11 26.35 4.42
N GLU A 144 16.27 27.44 3.65
CA GLU A 144 17.44 28.32 3.78
C GLU A 144 17.47 29.03 5.14
N PHE A 145 16.29 29.39 5.67
CA PHE A 145 16.17 29.92 7.03
C PHE A 145 16.56 28.89 8.10
N LEU A 146 16.11 27.64 7.99
CA LEU A 146 16.53 26.55 8.90
C LEU A 146 18.05 26.37 8.92
N ASN A 147 18.67 26.36 7.75
CA ASN A 147 20.12 26.25 7.62
C ASN A 147 20.83 27.44 8.28
N ALA A 148 20.37 28.66 8.02
CA ALA A 148 20.93 29.88 8.62
C ALA A 148 20.80 29.91 10.15
N MET A 149 19.74 29.32 10.71
CA MET A 149 19.53 29.21 12.16
C MET A 149 20.32 28.05 12.80
N GLY A 150 21.04 27.24 12.02
CA GLY A 150 21.73 26.04 12.49
C GLY A 150 20.77 24.92 12.92
N TRP A 151 19.50 24.98 12.50
CA TRP A 151 18.44 24.04 12.84
C TRP A 151 18.41 22.91 11.80
N VAL A 152 19.52 22.18 11.73
CA VAL A 152 19.80 21.20 10.67
C VAL A 152 19.54 19.75 11.08
N GLU A 153 19.38 19.46 12.36
CA GLU A 153 19.14 18.11 12.90
C GLU A 153 17.72 17.99 13.47
N ASN A 154 17.13 16.80 13.37
CA ASN A 154 15.84 16.44 13.97
C ASN A 154 14.65 17.33 13.61
N VAL A 155 14.58 17.77 12.35
CA VAL A 155 13.50 18.63 11.86
C VAL A 155 12.24 17.80 11.60
N THR A 156 11.11 18.21 12.17
CA THR A 156 9.79 17.65 11.86
C THR A 156 8.97 18.64 11.05
N VAL A 157 8.36 18.17 9.97
CA VAL A 157 7.62 19.02 9.02
C VAL A 157 6.17 18.56 8.92
N PHE A 158 5.25 19.50 9.10
CA PHE A 158 3.81 19.33 8.92
C PHE A 158 3.37 20.12 7.69
N GLY A 159 2.53 19.52 6.85
CA GLY A 159 1.88 20.27 5.77
C GLY A 159 0.65 19.59 5.21
N PRO A 160 -0.15 20.32 4.43
CA PRO A 160 -1.47 19.86 3.99
C PRO A 160 -1.38 18.87 2.83
N ASP A 161 -0.36 19.01 1.96
CA ASP A 161 -0.26 18.30 0.70
C ASP A 161 1.10 17.64 0.51
N GLN A 162 1.09 16.51 -0.21
CA GLN A 162 2.31 15.77 -0.59
C GLN A 162 3.28 16.62 -1.42
N PHE A 163 2.76 17.51 -2.28
CA PHE A 163 3.58 18.40 -3.12
C PHE A 163 4.53 19.28 -2.30
N ILE A 164 4.05 19.81 -1.17
CA ILE A 164 4.86 20.65 -0.28
C ILE A 164 5.93 19.81 0.40
N MET A 165 5.59 18.58 0.82
CA MET A 165 6.54 17.67 1.46
C MET A 165 7.68 17.27 0.51
N GLU A 166 7.36 16.95 -0.75
CA GLU A 166 8.36 16.56 -1.76
C GLU A 166 9.30 17.72 -2.10
N GLU A 167 8.74 18.92 -2.30
CA GLU A 167 9.54 20.12 -2.58
C GLU A 167 10.39 20.50 -1.36
N PHE A 168 9.88 20.34 -0.13
CA PHE A 168 10.65 20.59 1.09
C PHE A 168 11.81 19.61 1.21
N SER A 169 11.55 18.31 1.05
CA SER A 169 12.57 17.26 1.11
C SER A 169 13.68 17.49 0.08
N SER A 170 13.30 17.80 -1.17
CA SER A 170 14.25 18.11 -2.26
C SER A 170 15.17 19.29 -1.94
N ASN A 171 14.63 20.36 -1.34
CA ASN A 171 15.43 21.52 -0.95
C ASN A 171 16.23 21.28 0.34
N ALA A 172 15.69 20.51 1.30
CA ALA A 172 16.37 20.12 2.54
C ALA A 172 17.63 19.30 2.26
N VAL A 173 17.57 18.35 1.32
CA VAL A 173 18.75 17.55 0.90
C VAL A 173 19.86 18.44 0.34
N LYS A 174 19.51 19.48 -0.46
CA LYS A 174 20.50 20.41 -1.03
C LYS A 174 21.20 21.25 0.04
N GLN A 175 20.50 21.55 1.14
CA GLN A 175 20.99 22.37 2.24
C GLN A 175 21.49 21.54 3.44
N SER A 176 21.66 20.22 3.26
CA SER A 176 22.12 19.29 4.29
C SER A 176 21.29 19.29 5.59
N VAL A 177 19.98 19.53 5.49
CA VAL A 177 19.05 19.51 6.64
C VAL A 177 18.50 18.10 6.80
N CYS A 178 18.60 17.49 7.99
CA CYS A 178 18.04 16.18 8.31
C CYS A 178 16.58 16.30 8.75
N VAL A 179 15.68 15.65 8.01
CA VAL A 179 14.25 15.60 8.35
C VAL A 179 13.93 14.23 8.94
N MET A 180 13.47 14.21 10.19
CA MET A 180 13.12 12.98 10.91
C MET A 180 11.70 12.53 10.63
N ASP A 181 10.76 13.46 10.56
CA ASP A 181 9.35 13.16 10.37
C ASP A 181 8.70 14.11 9.34
N LEU A 182 7.98 13.53 8.39
CA LEU A 182 7.13 14.23 7.42
C LEU A 182 5.67 13.83 7.68
N VAL A 183 4.86 14.79 8.14
CA VAL A 183 3.47 14.55 8.51
C VAL A 183 2.54 15.33 7.59
N ILE A 184 1.84 14.60 6.73
CA ILE A 184 0.75 15.15 5.93
C ILE A 184 -0.51 15.14 6.78
N TYR A 185 -1.02 16.32 7.13
CA TYR A 185 -2.26 16.43 7.88
C TYR A 185 -3.45 16.66 6.92
N GLY A 186 -4.49 15.85 7.07
CA GLY A 186 -5.75 16.04 6.36
C GLY A 186 -6.65 17.05 7.09
N SER A 187 -7.95 16.81 7.11
CA SER A 187 -8.92 17.61 7.88
C SER A 187 -8.80 17.46 9.41
N ALA A 188 -8.03 16.47 9.89
CA ALA A 188 -7.78 16.25 11.31
C ALA A 188 -6.33 16.60 11.66
N CYS A 189 -6.13 17.46 12.66
CA CYS A 189 -4.81 17.80 13.16
C CYS A 189 -4.20 16.59 13.90
N PRO A 190 -2.93 16.23 13.64
CA PRO A 190 -2.25 15.17 14.36
C PRO A 190 -1.98 15.61 15.81
N ASN A 191 -2.28 14.74 16.78
CA ASN A 191 -1.86 14.95 18.17
C ASN A 191 -0.34 14.83 18.28
N LEU A 192 0.34 15.91 18.70
CA LEU A 192 1.77 15.89 19.03
C LEU A 192 1.98 15.17 20.36
N MET A 193 2.31 13.88 20.32
CA MET A 193 2.95 13.19 21.42
C MET A 193 4.37 12.84 20.98
N ASN A 194 5.39 13.41 21.65
CA ASN A 194 6.83 13.17 21.43
C ASN A 194 7.35 13.56 20.03
N VAL A 195 7.24 14.84 19.65
CA VAL A 195 7.83 15.34 18.40
C VAL A 195 9.15 16.06 18.67
N SER A 196 10.16 15.77 17.85
CA SER A 196 11.46 16.44 17.89
C SER A 196 11.36 17.91 17.50
N THR A 197 12.13 18.76 18.17
CA THR A 197 12.31 20.17 17.77
C THR A 197 13.57 20.29 16.91
N PRO A 198 13.56 21.08 15.83
CA PRO A 198 12.60 22.13 15.47
C PRO A 198 11.43 21.67 14.58
N ILE A 199 10.30 22.38 14.70
CA ILE A 199 9.05 22.08 13.98
C ILE A 199 8.79 23.11 12.88
N VAL A 200 8.46 22.65 11.68
CA VAL A 200 7.96 23.49 10.57
C VAL A 200 6.51 23.14 10.29
N TYR A 201 5.62 24.14 10.30
CA TYR A 201 4.20 23.96 10.03
C TYR A 201 3.75 24.80 8.84
N PHE A 202 3.43 24.14 7.72
CA PHE A 202 2.79 24.74 6.55
C PHE A 202 1.28 24.64 6.70
N GLY A 203 0.51 25.73 6.53
CA GLY A 203 -0.96 25.67 6.59
C GLY A 203 -1.65 27.00 6.32
N ASN A 204 -2.98 27.01 6.29
CA ASN A 204 -3.79 28.23 6.23
C ASN A 204 -4.00 28.80 7.65
N LYS A 205 -4.48 30.05 7.78
CA LYS A 205 -4.73 30.70 9.08
C LYS A 205 -5.48 29.80 10.07
N CYS A 206 -6.59 29.20 9.65
CA CYS A 206 -7.39 28.32 10.52
C CYS A 206 -6.63 27.06 10.97
N ASN A 207 -5.76 26.50 10.12
CA ASN A 207 -4.96 25.33 10.47
C ASN A 207 -3.89 25.69 11.51
N ILE A 208 -3.23 26.83 11.31
CA ILE A 208 -2.21 27.35 12.22
C ILE A 208 -2.84 27.68 13.58
N GLU A 209 -4.00 28.33 13.61
CA GLU A 209 -4.74 28.65 14.84
C GLU A 209 -5.16 27.40 15.61
N HIS A 210 -5.71 26.40 14.92
CA HIS A 210 -6.09 25.13 15.53
C HIS A 210 -4.87 24.36 16.08
N PHE A 211 -3.74 24.42 15.39
CA PHE A 211 -2.48 23.83 15.85
C PHE A 211 -1.94 24.56 17.09
N SER A 212 -1.93 25.89 17.07
CA SER A 212 -1.45 26.76 18.15
C SER A 212 -2.20 26.51 19.47
N THR A 213 -3.54 26.52 19.41
CA THR A 213 -4.42 26.28 20.58
C THR A 213 -4.27 24.90 21.21
N HIS A 214 -3.97 23.87 20.42
CA HIS A 214 -3.72 22.52 20.94
C HIS A 214 -2.34 22.42 21.61
N GLN A 215 -1.39 23.27 21.24
CA GLN A 215 -0.02 23.22 21.72
C GLN A 215 0.18 24.00 23.04
N GLU A 216 -0.52 25.13 23.23
CA GLU A 216 -0.48 25.90 24.49
C GLU A 216 -0.83 25.07 25.73
N ASN A 217 -1.67 24.04 25.57
CA ASN A 217 -2.08 23.17 26.67
C ASN A 217 -0.97 22.19 27.14
N ASN A 218 0.15 22.06 26.42
CA ASN A 218 1.06 20.92 26.58
C ASN A 218 2.53 21.22 26.91
N THR A 219 3.05 22.46 26.95
CA THR A 219 4.51 22.64 27.13
C THR A 219 4.99 23.84 27.95
N ASN A 220 5.88 23.53 28.90
CA ASN A 220 6.77 24.42 29.67
C ASN A 220 8.20 24.56 29.07
N GLU A 221 8.45 24.06 27.84
CA GLU A 221 9.78 24.06 27.21
C GLU A 221 9.87 24.96 25.95
N MET A 222 11.07 25.48 25.67
CA MET A 222 11.37 26.36 24.52
C MET A 222 11.27 25.60 23.18
N LEU A 223 10.06 25.46 22.67
CA LEU A 223 9.83 24.90 21.34
C LEU A 223 10.27 25.86 20.25
N LYS A 224 11.11 25.38 19.32
CA LYS A 224 11.51 26.11 18.11
C LYS A 224 10.52 25.81 16.99
N ILE A 225 9.63 26.75 16.67
CA ILE A 225 8.53 26.55 15.70
C ILE A 225 8.61 27.60 14.60
N ILE A 226 8.45 27.15 13.35
CA ILE A 226 8.32 28.01 12.17
C ILE A 226 6.94 27.79 11.56
N PHE A 227 6.14 28.84 11.53
CA PHE A 227 4.85 28.88 10.87
C PHE A 227 4.99 29.44 9.45
N VAL A 228 4.45 28.70 8.49
CA VAL A 228 4.49 29.07 7.08
C VAL A 228 3.06 29.16 6.53
N PRO A 229 2.44 30.36 6.59
CA PRO A 229 1.08 30.58 6.10
C PRO A 229 1.03 30.49 4.57
N LEU A 230 0.34 29.46 4.06
CA LEU A 230 0.19 29.23 2.62
C LEU A 230 -0.80 30.20 1.94
N ASP A 231 -1.68 30.81 2.73
CA ASP A 231 -2.63 31.84 2.31
C ASP A 231 -2.14 33.27 2.57
N GLY A 232 -0.92 33.41 3.11
CA GLY A 232 -0.33 34.70 3.50
C GLY A 232 -1.01 35.36 4.70
N SER A 233 -1.99 34.71 5.33
CA SER A 233 -2.72 35.24 6.48
C SER A 233 -2.26 34.59 7.78
N VAL A 234 -2.08 35.39 8.81
CA VAL A 234 -1.49 34.96 10.09
C VAL A 234 -2.51 35.15 11.20
N PRO A 235 -2.67 34.15 12.10
CA PRO A 235 -3.51 34.31 13.29
C PRO A 235 -2.88 35.31 14.27
N GLU A 236 -3.73 35.95 15.07
CA GLU A 236 -3.31 36.97 16.03
C GLU A 236 -2.58 36.35 17.23
N ASP A 237 -3.00 35.15 17.64
CA ASP A 237 -2.48 34.44 18.80
C ASP A 237 -1.53 33.32 18.36
N LEU A 238 -0.23 33.62 18.38
CA LEU A 238 0.85 32.66 18.10
C LEU A 238 1.75 32.47 19.32
N PRO A 239 2.37 31.28 19.48
CA PRO A 239 3.27 31.00 20.59
C PRO A 239 4.47 31.96 20.59
N GLU A 240 4.90 32.40 21.78
CA GLU A 240 6.07 33.27 21.93
C GLU A 240 7.34 32.65 21.34
N ARG A 241 8.22 33.49 20.76
CA ARG A 241 9.50 33.09 20.16
C ARG A 241 9.38 32.15 18.95
N SER A 242 8.17 31.95 18.42
CA SER A 242 7.98 31.33 17.12
C SER A 242 8.33 32.30 15.98
N PHE A 243 8.58 31.74 14.79
CA PHE A 243 8.87 32.51 13.58
C PHE A 243 7.76 32.34 12.55
N VAL A 244 7.47 33.41 11.81
CA VAL A 244 6.47 33.41 10.73
C VAL A 244 7.11 33.96 9.46
N ILE A 245 6.95 33.25 8.34
CA ILE A 245 7.50 33.65 7.04
C ILE A 245 6.37 34.16 6.15
N ILE A 246 6.42 35.44 5.76
CA ILE A 246 5.36 36.10 4.99
C ILE A 246 5.99 36.96 3.89
N PRO A 247 5.46 36.98 2.66
CA PRO A 247 5.87 37.98 1.68
C PRO A 247 5.39 39.39 2.10
N PRO A 248 6.02 40.47 1.60
CA PRO A 248 5.49 41.81 1.76
C PRO A 248 4.11 41.90 1.09
N HIS A 249 3.16 42.55 1.75
CA HIS A 249 1.79 42.72 1.26
C HIS A 249 1.39 44.20 1.20
N TYR A 250 0.46 44.53 0.32
CA TYR A 250 -0.23 45.82 0.34
C TYR A 250 -1.14 45.90 1.56
N SER A 251 -1.23 47.08 2.18
CA SER A 251 -2.10 47.31 3.34
C SER A 251 -3.56 47.00 3.01
N THR A 252 -4.32 46.52 3.99
CA THR A 252 -5.77 46.34 3.86
C THR A 252 -6.45 47.66 3.52
N SER A 253 -7.44 47.61 2.65
CA SER A 253 -8.25 48.76 2.24
C SER A 253 -9.72 48.34 2.16
N LEU A 254 -10.62 49.30 2.29
CA LEU A 254 -12.06 49.12 2.07
C LEU A 254 -12.39 48.99 0.58
N THR A 255 -11.51 49.46 -0.30
CA THR A 255 -11.68 49.42 -1.76
C THR A 255 -10.37 49.07 -2.43
N TYR A 256 -10.43 48.37 -3.56
CA TYR A 256 -9.27 48.17 -4.41
C TYR A 256 -8.85 49.53 -5.00
N GLN A 257 -7.59 49.92 -4.76
CA GLN A 257 -7.02 51.15 -5.29
C GLN A 257 -5.86 50.80 -6.19
N MET A 258 -5.72 51.57 -7.28
CA MET A 258 -4.58 51.44 -8.17
C MET A 258 -3.32 51.87 -7.40
N PRO A 259 -2.28 51.02 -7.30
CA PRO A 259 -1.11 51.35 -6.52
C PRO A 259 -0.30 52.48 -7.18
N GLU A 260 -0.03 53.56 -6.46
CA GLU A 260 0.84 54.66 -6.93
C GLU A 260 2.29 54.22 -7.11
N ASN A 261 2.74 53.23 -6.32
CA ASN A 261 4.07 52.63 -6.38
C ASN A 261 3.99 51.11 -6.30
N ILE A 262 4.88 50.43 -7.05
CA ILE A 262 4.98 48.98 -7.05
C ILE A 262 5.59 48.53 -5.71
N ILE A 263 4.85 47.74 -4.95
CA ILE A 263 5.42 46.85 -3.94
C ILE A 263 5.72 45.53 -4.67
N PRO A 264 6.99 45.20 -4.94
CA PRO A 264 7.36 43.96 -5.59
C PRO A 264 7.14 42.81 -4.62
N THR A 265 6.10 42.03 -4.88
CA THR A 265 5.72 40.87 -4.07
C THR A 265 5.91 39.60 -4.89
N PRO A 266 6.26 38.47 -4.28
CA PRO A 266 6.27 37.17 -4.96
C PRO A 266 4.91 36.80 -5.60
N LEU A 267 3.80 37.34 -5.07
CA LEU A 267 2.45 37.16 -5.63
C LEU A 267 2.30 37.74 -7.05
N LEU A 268 3.15 38.71 -7.42
CA LEU A 268 3.21 39.23 -8.79
C LEU A 268 3.41 38.09 -9.80
N PHE A 269 4.25 37.11 -9.49
CA PHE A 269 4.53 35.99 -10.39
C PHE A 269 3.35 35.05 -10.53
N GLU A 270 2.57 34.88 -9.46
CA GLU A 270 1.36 34.05 -9.46
C GLU A 270 0.28 34.67 -10.34
N ALA A 271 0.05 35.98 -10.21
CA ALA A 271 -0.88 36.72 -11.06
C ALA A 271 -0.39 36.81 -12.53
N ALA A 272 0.91 37.04 -12.74
CA ALA A 272 1.47 37.24 -14.08
C ALA A 272 1.45 35.98 -14.94
N ASN A 273 1.62 34.79 -14.36
CA ASN A 273 1.77 33.56 -15.13
C ASN A 273 0.57 33.26 -16.07
N PRO A 274 -0.69 33.19 -15.61
CA PRO A 274 -1.84 32.97 -16.49
C PRO A 274 -2.08 34.13 -17.46
N MET A 275 -1.91 35.38 -17.00
CA MET A 275 -2.16 36.59 -17.81
C MET A 275 -1.17 36.70 -18.98
N LEU A 276 0.13 36.49 -18.72
CA LEU A 276 1.18 36.52 -19.74
C LEU A 276 1.10 35.35 -20.70
N ALA A 277 0.66 34.18 -20.24
CA ALA A 277 0.42 33.05 -21.14
C ALA A 277 -0.68 33.37 -22.17
N ALA A 278 -1.75 34.04 -21.74
CA ALA A 278 -2.81 34.53 -22.61
C ALA A 278 -2.28 35.52 -23.66
N VAL A 279 -1.57 36.56 -23.20
CA VAL A 279 -1.01 37.61 -24.05
C VAL A 279 0.03 37.05 -25.04
N LYS A 280 0.90 36.14 -24.59
CA LYS A 280 1.88 35.49 -25.48
C LYS A 280 1.22 34.66 -26.57
N SER A 281 0.13 33.95 -26.24
CA SER A 281 -0.62 33.19 -27.25
C SER A 281 -1.21 34.11 -28.32
N LEU A 282 -1.71 35.26 -27.90
CA LEU A 282 -2.26 36.29 -28.77
C LEU A 282 -1.17 36.95 -29.63
N HIS A 283 0.00 37.23 -29.06
CA HIS A 283 1.14 37.75 -29.80
C HIS A 283 1.63 36.78 -30.90
N ILE A 284 1.66 35.48 -30.62
CA ILE A 284 1.98 34.44 -31.61
C ILE A 284 0.94 34.42 -32.75
N LEU A 285 -0.33 34.64 -32.42
CA LEU A 285 -1.41 34.68 -33.42
C LEU A 285 -1.32 35.91 -34.32
N PHE A 286 -1.01 37.08 -33.76
CA PHE A 286 -0.74 38.28 -34.56
C PHE A 286 0.38 38.03 -35.57
N LYS A 287 1.51 37.49 -35.10
CA LYS A 287 2.66 37.22 -35.96
C LYS A 287 2.37 36.24 -37.09
N ASN A 288 1.52 35.24 -36.84
CA ASN A 288 1.31 34.14 -37.78
C ASN A 288 0.09 34.31 -38.71
N ARG A 289 -0.98 35.00 -38.27
CA ARG A 289 -2.27 35.00 -38.99
C ARG A 289 -2.92 36.37 -39.19
N CYS A 290 -2.62 37.37 -38.36
CA CYS A 290 -3.31 38.67 -38.38
C CYS A 290 -2.30 39.83 -38.45
N ASN A 291 -1.54 39.92 -39.55
CA ASN A 291 -0.45 40.90 -39.73
C ASN A 291 -0.89 42.23 -40.39
N ASP A 292 -2.09 42.71 -40.05
CA ASP A 292 -2.62 43.99 -40.57
C ASP A 292 -2.49 45.10 -39.52
N THR A 293 -2.19 46.33 -39.98
CA THR A 293 -1.96 47.52 -39.13
C THR A 293 -3.24 48.23 -38.67
N GLN A 294 -4.42 47.84 -39.17
CA GLN A 294 -5.69 48.48 -38.84
C GLN A 294 -6.42 47.76 -37.69
N LYS A 295 -6.62 48.49 -36.59
CA LYS A 295 -7.28 48.04 -35.35
C LYS A 295 -8.58 47.24 -35.56
N LEU A 296 -9.45 47.71 -36.47
CA LEU A 296 -10.75 47.08 -36.75
C LEU A 296 -10.60 45.71 -37.46
N SER A 297 -9.68 45.63 -38.45
CA SER A 297 -9.35 44.38 -39.16
C SER A 297 -8.73 43.35 -38.22
N THR A 298 -7.87 43.81 -37.30
CA THR A 298 -7.20 42.96 -36.31
C THR A 298 -8.18 42.32 -35.32
N LEU A 299 -9.18 43.07 -34.84
CA LEU A 299 -10.20 42.55 -33.91
C LEU A 299 -11.13 41.53 -34.59
N ASP A 300 -11.55 41.81 -35.82
CA ASP A 300 -12.38 40.88 -36.60
C ASP A 300 -11.60 39.60 -36.96
N CYS A 301 -10.31 39.72 -37.25
CA CYS A 301 -9.41 38.58 -37.45
C CYS A 301 -9.39 37.68 -36.21
N ILE A 302 -9.20 38.26 -35.01
CA ILE A 302 -9.20 37.52 -33.74
C ILE A 302 -10.52 36.78 -33.53
N LYS A 303 -11.67 37.46 -33.72
CA LYS A 303 -13.00 36.85 -33.57
C LYS A 303 -13.25 35.70 -34.54
N SER A 304 -12.68 35.77 -35.75
CA SER A 304 -12.79 34.73 -36.78
C SER A 304 -11.82 33.56 -36.58
N THR A 305 -10.68 33.79 -35.91
CA THR A 305 -9.68 32.76 -35.67
C THR A 305 -9.99 31.93 -34.44
N ASP A 306 -10.05 30.63 -34.67
CA ASP A 306 -10.23 29.64 -33.62
C ASP A 306 -8.93 29.50 -32.79
N ILE A 307 -8.80 30.28 -31.72
CA ILE A 307 -7.64 30.26 -30.80
C ILE A 307 -7.57 28.90 -30.05
N ARG A 308 -8.66 28.10 -30.06
CA ARG A 308 -9.10 27.11 -29.05
C ARG A 308 -8.19 25.91 -28.75
N ARG A 309 -7.09 25.67 -29.46
CA ARG A 309 -6.37 24.37 -29.37
C ARG A 309 -5.02 24.33 -28.67
N ASN A 310 -4.39 25.48 -28.37
CA ASN A 310 -3.10 25.45 -27.67
C ASN A 310 -3.29 25.60 -26.17
N PRO A 311 -3.02 24.56 -25.36
CA PRO A 311 -2.99 24.71 -23.91
C PRO A 311 -1.94 25.75 -23.53
N TYR A 312 -2.29 26.62 -22.58
CA TYR A 312 -1.34 27.58 -22.04
C TYR A 312 -0.20 26.85 -21.36
N LYS A 313 0.98 26.88 -21.98
CA LYS A 313 2.20 26.47 -21.29
C LYS A 313 2.60 27.61 -20.36
N GLY A 314 2.55 27.35 -19.05
CA GLY A 314 3.00 28.28 -18.02
C GLY A 314 4.41 28.81 -18.30
N MET A 315 4.65 30.06 -17.94
CA MET A 315 5.89 30.78 -18.17
C MET A 315 6.85 30.58 -16.98
N SER A 316 8.15 30.41 -17.26
CA SER A 316 9.16 30.35 -16.19
C SER A 316 9.35 31.72 -15.55
N LEU A 317 9.79 31.76 -14.27
CA LEU A 317 10.03 33.01 -13.54
C LEU A 317 10.98 33.96 -14.30
N SER A 318 12.04 33.42 -14.88
CA SER A 318 12.99 34.16 -15.72
C SER A 318 12.34 34.79 -16.96
N SER A 319 11.44 34.04 -17.61
CA SER A 319 10.72 34.52 -18.80
C SER A 319 9.72 35.62 -18.42
N ILE A 320 9.08 35.53 -17.25
CA ILE A 320 8.15 36.58 -16.76
C ILE A 320 8.90 37.91 -16.56
N LEU A 321 10.07 37.86 -15.94
CA LEU A 321 10.90 39.05 -15.69
C LEU A 321 11.37 39.72 -16.98
N GLU A 322 11.82 38.92 -17.95
CA GLU A 322 12.24 39.40 -19.27
C GLU A 322 11.05 40.02 -20.03
N TYR A 323 9.89 39.36 -19.99
CA TYR A 323 8.69 39.81 -20.70
C TYR A 323 8.14 41.13 -20.15
N LEU A 324 8.14 41.30 -18.82
CA LEU A 324 7.67 42.51 -18.13
C LEU A 324 8.77 43.59 -17.94
N ARG A 325 10.03 43.27 -18.24
CA ARG A 325 11.22 44.11 -18.03
C ARG A 325 11.30 44.67 -16.61
N VAL A 326 11.27 43.78 -15.61
CA VAL A 326 11.24 44.10 -14.16
C VAL A 326 12.57 43.76 -13.46
N GLU A 327 13.61 43.47 -14.24
CA GLU A 327 14.95 43.15 -13.75
C GLU A 327 15.57 44.17 -12.77
N PRO A 328 15.36 45.50 -12.90
CA PRO A 328 15.94 46.44 -11.92
C PRO A 328 15.32 46.34 -10.52
N LEU A 329 14.19 45.66 -10.35
CA LEU A 329 13.50 45.53 -9.05
C LEU A 329 13.77 44.18 -8.36
N LYS A 330 14.71 43.37 -8.86
CA LYS A 330 15.08 42.05 -8.29
C LYS A 330 15.41 42.10 -6.80
N GLU A 331 16.03 43.19 -6.34
CA GLU A 331 16.44 43.34 -4.93
C GLU A 331 15.27 43.43 -3.94
N HIS A 332 14.08 43.75 -4.42
CA HIS A 332 12.92 44.00 -3.59
C HIS A 332 11.94 42.81 -3.52
N PHE A 333 12.14 41.76 -4.33
CA PHE A 333 11.38 40.51 -4.22
C PHE A 333 11.91 39.68 -3.06
N VAL A 334 11.35 39.94 -1.88
CA VAL A 334 11.80 39.35 -0.63
C VAL A 334 10.69 38.59 0.10
N TYR A 335 11.09 37.68 0.98
CA TYR A 335 10.25 37.12 2.03
C TYR A 335 10.75 37.64 3.37
N ASP A 336 9.84 38.18 4.18
CA ASP A 336 10.16 38.70 5.50
C ASP A 336 9.84 37.65 6.55
N ILE A 337 10.76 37.50 7.50
CA ILE A 337 10.67 36.54 8.60
C ILE A 337 10.48 37.34 9.88
N TYR A 338 9.31 37.15 10.49
CA TYR A 338 8.91 37.81 11.71
C TYR A 338 9.06 36.88 12.90
N ARG A 339 9.44 37.44 14.05
CA ARG A 339 9.47 36.77 15.35
C ARG A 339 8.29 37.27 16.17
N VAL A 340 7.67 36.36 16.92
CA VAL A 340 6.54 36.69 17.81
C VAL A 340 7.08 37.10 19.18
N ASP A 341 6.89 38.37 19.57
CA ASP A 341 7.37 38.95 20.84
C ASP A 341 6.24 39.67 21.60
N ASN A 342 5.99 39.28 22.86
CA ASN A 342 4.84 39.74 23.65
C ASN A 342 5.00 41.14 24.29
N ASP A 343 5.93 41.97 23.81
CA ASP A 343 6.31 43.21 24.48
C ASP A 343 5.25 44.32 24.24
N SER A 344 4.38 44.50 25.23
CA SER A 344 3.26 45.45 25.27
C SER A 344 3.62 46.95 25.14
N THR A 345 4.92 47.28 25.01
CA THR A 345 5.46 48.63 25.23
C THR A 345 5.66 49.46 23.96
N VAL A 346 6.03 48.84 22.83
CA VAL A 346 5.95 49.56 21.56
C VAL A 346 4.46 49.58 21.24
N LYS A 347 3.82 50.73 21.01
CA LYS A 347 2.44 50.93 20.50
C LYS A 347 2.43 51.82 19.25
N ASN A 348 3.12 51.42 18.19
CA ASN A 348 2.99 52.00 16.84
C ASN A 348 3.18 50.95 15.73
N SER A 349 2.35 51.10 14.68
CA SER A 349 2.18 50.38 13.40
C SER A 349 1.76 48.89 13.39
N PHE A 350 0.43 48.70 13.34
CA PHE A 350 -0.40 47.79 12.52
C PHE A 350 -0.10 46.28 12.29
N LEU A 351 1.07 45.75 12.65
CA LEU A 351 1.35 44.31 12.72
C LEU A 351 1.97 44.01 14.09
N ARG A 352 1.12 43.79 15.09
CA ARG A 352 1.53 43.54 16.47
C ARG A 352 0.90 42.24 16.91
N PRO A 353 1.70 41.27 17.42
CA PRO A 353 3.01 41.44 18.04
C PRO A 353 4.18 40.77 17.25
N PHE A 354 4.56 41.32 16.09
CA PHE A 354 5.61 40.76 15.24
C PHE A 354 6.81 41.70 15.10
N THR A 355 8.02 41.21 15.40
CA THR A 355 9.29 41.91 15.15
C THR A 355 9.96 41.34 13.91
N LYS A 356 10.38 42.20 12.97
CA LYS A 356 11.02 41.74 11.73
C LYS A 356 12.46 41.30 12.04
N ALA A 357 12.74 40.00 11.95
CA ALA A 357 14.02 39.41 12.31
C ALA A 357 14.96 39.28 11.09
N PHE A 358 14.45 38.74 9.97
CA PHE A 358 15.23 38.51 8.76
C PHE A 358 14.47 38.90 7.50
N THR A 359 15.23 39.12 6.43
CA THR A 359 14.71 39.29 5.07
C THR A 359 15.47 38.36 4.14
N TYR A 360 14.74 37.55 3.39
CA TYR A 360 15.29 36.64 2.39
C TYR A 360 15.05 37.18 0.99
N ASN A 361 16.10 37.35 0.19
CA ASN A 361 15.95 37.78 -1.20
C ASN A 361 15.93 36.59 -2.15
N LEU A 362 14.89 36.53 -2.99
CA LEU A 362 14.62 35.41 -3.89
C LEU A 362 15.69 35.19 -4.97
N PHE A 363 16.29 36.28 -5.45
CA PHE A 363 17.22 36.28 -6.59
C PHE A 363 18.67 36.18 -6.15
N THR A 364 19.06 36.89 -5.09
CA THR A 364 20.41 36.81 -4.55
C THR A 364 20.62 35.60 -3.66
N GLN A 365 19.54 34.93 -3.22
CA GLN A 365 19.55 33.76 -2.33
C GLN A 365 20.35 34.02 -1.06
N ASN A 366 20.14 35.21 -0.51
CA ASN A 366 20.84 35.66 0.69
C ASN A 366 19.81 36.04 1.77
N LEU A 367 20.11 35.63 3.00
CA LEU A 367 19.35 35.97 4.19
C LEU A 367 20.05 37.11 4.93
N THR A 368 19.41 38.27 4.99
CA THR A 368 19.92 39.43 5.72
C THR A 368 19.24 39.54 7.07
N LEU A 369 20.04 39.61 8.14
CA LEU A 369 19.55 39.89 9.49
C LEU A 369 19.21 41.37 9.64
N VAL A 370 18.00 41.67 10.11
CA VAL A 370 17.49 43.02 10.31
C VAL A 370 17.48 43.39 11.80
N ASP A 371 17.21 42.42 12.68
CA ASP A 371 17.20 42.63 14.13
C ASP A 371 18.58 42.35 14.76
N GLN A 372 19.27 43.42 15.16
CA GLN A 372 20.59 43.37 15.80
C GLN A 372 20.56 42.82 17.24
N SER A 373 19.38 42.61 17.84
CA SER A 373 19.25 42.10 19.21
C SER A 373 19.27 40.57 19.32
N LEU A 374 19.28 39.86 18.18
CA LEU A 374 19.35 38.40 18.12
C LEU A 374 20.82 37.92 18.22
N ASP A 375 21.20 37.33 19.36
CA ASP A 375 22.47 36.60 19.50
C ASP A 375 22.39 35.29 18.70
N ILE A 376 22.75 35.33 17.42
CA ILE A 376 22.89 34.13 16.60
C ILE A 376 24.28 33.56 16.83
N PHE A 377 24.36 32.46 17.59
CA PHE A 377 25.47 31.55 17.41
C PHE A 377 25.33 30.95 16.01
N MET A 378 25.98 31.57 15.01
CA MET A 378 26.29 30.92 13.74
C MET A 378 27.28 29.81 14.06
N SER A 379 26.78 28.71 14.60
CA SER A 379 27.58 27.51 14.70
C SER A 379 27.71 26.97 13.28
N ASN A 380 28.95 26.91 12.77
CA ASN A 380 29.31 26.01 11.69
C ASN A 380 29.06 24.58 12.20
N VAL A 381 27.80 24.15 12.22
CA VAL A 381 27.42 22.81 12.65
C VAL A 381 27.75 21.88 11.50
N THR A 382 28.87 21.17 11.64
CA THR A 382 29.15 20.01 10.83
C THR A 382 28.13 18.92 11.20
N PHE A 383 27.37 18.48 10.21
CA PHE A 383 26.41 17.36 10.25
C PHE A 383 26.98 16.20 11.10
N ARG A 384 26.36 15.90 12.25
CA ARG A 384 26.89 14.93 13.22
C ARG A 384 26.05 13.66 13.31
N SER A 385 24.86 13.63 12.71
CA SER A 385 23.97 12.46 12.67
C SER A 385 24.30 11.52 11.51
N ASP A 386 24.11 10.22 11.73
CA ASP A 386 24.25 9.20 10.69
C ASP A 386 23.16 9.41 9.62
N PRO A 387 23.50 9.43 8.31
CA PRO A 387 22.56 9.71 7.22
C PRO A 387 21.47 8.64 7.04
N GLU A 388 21.51 7.55 7.80
CA GLU A 388 20.55 6.44 7.72
C GLU A 388 19.27 6.68 8.52
N GLU A 389 19.22 7.65 9.45
CA GLU A 389 18.01 7.97 10.21
C GLU A 389 17.13 9.07 9.57
N CYS A 390 17.70 9.85 8.65
CA CYS A 390 17.02 10.99 8.04
C CYS A 390 16.17 10.57 6.82
N ILE A 391 14.84 10.73 6.90
CA ILE A 391 13.89 10.31 5.86
C ILE A 391 14.18 10.97 4.50
N ASN A 392 14.56 12.24 4.49
CA ASN A 392 14.79 12.99 3.27
C ASN A 392 16.01 12.51 2.46
N PHE A 393 17.05 11.97 3.11
CA PHE A 393 18.21 11.39 2.42
C PHE A 393 17.94 9.97 1.93
N LEU A 394 17.07 9.22 2.61
CA LEU A 394 16.56 7.92 2.15
C LEU A 394 15.68 8.06 0.91
N LEU A 395 14.80 9.08 0.88
CA LEU A 395 13.86 9.32 -0.22
C LEU A 395 14.55 9.51 -1.58
N ASN A 396 15.78 10.04 -1.60
CA ASN A 396 16.54 10.30 -2.83
C ASN A 396 17.21 9.02 -3.40
N ARG A 397 17.27 7.91 -2.65
CA ARG A 397 17.76 6.61 -3.17
C ARG A 397 16.72 5.84 -3.99
N ASP A 398 15.42 6.16 -3.86
CA ASP A 398 14.34 5.43 -4.55
C ASP A 398 13.75 6.16 -5.79
N LEU A 399 14.33 7.27 -6.22
CA LEU A 399 13.87 8.03 -7.41
C LEU A 399 14.51 7.55 -8.74
N ARG A 400 14.46 6.23 -8.98
CA ARG A 400 14.35 5.68 -10.34
C ARG A 400 13.11 4.78 -10.39
N TYR A 401 12.06 5.32 -11.03
CA TYR A 401 10.75 4.73 -11.34
C TYR A 401 9.72 4.72 -10.21
N ALA A 402 9.01 5.84 -10.05
CA ALA A 402 7.66 5.86 -9.46
C ALA A 402 6.70 6.60 -10.40
N THR A 403 6.59 6.11 -11.63
CA THR A 403 5.40 6.34 -12.47
C THR A 403 4.57 5.07 -12.42
N GLY A 404 3.38 5.13 -11.83
CA GLY A 404 2.36 4.10 -11.95
C GLY A 404 2.01 3.40 -10.64
N ASP A 405 0.85 3.78 -10.12
CA ASP A 405 -0.16 2.91 -9.49
C ASP A 405 0.27 1.45 -9.27
N GLY A 406 0.62 1.12 -8.03
CA GLY A 406 1.01 -0.25 -7.65
C GLY A 406 1.20 -0.37 -6.15
N ARG A 407 0.50 -1.32 -5.52
CA ARG A 407 0.74 -1.77 -4.15
C ARG A 407 2.15 -2.39 -4.07
N TYR A 408 3.20 -1.60 -3.91
CA TYR A 408 4.55 -2.18 -3.86
C TYR A 408 4.83 -2.75 -2.46
N LEU A 409 5.04 -4.07 -2.47
CA LEU A 409 5.58 -4.89 -1.41
C LEU A 409 7.10 -4.65 -1.35
N SER A 410 7.59 -3.87 -0.39
CA SER A 410 9.03 -3.77 -0.14
C SER A 410 9.51 -4.98 0.67
N PHE A 411 10.69 -5.50 0.32
CA PHE A 411 11.31 -6.66 0.94
C PHE A 411 12.26 -6.23 2.06
N LYS A 412 12.24 -6.95 3.19
CA LYS A 412 13.22 -6.79 4.27
C LYS A 412 14.57 -7.34 3.82
N SER A 413 15.64 -6.57 4.06
CA SER A 413 17.01 -6.89 3.65
C SER A 413 17.89 -7.46 4.77
N GLU A 414 17.30 -8.15 5.74
CA GLU A 414 18.03 -8.73 6.87
C GLU A 414 18.71 -10.05 6.49
N SER A 415 19.90 -10.33 7.02
CA SER A 415 20.73 -11.48 6.61
C SER A 415 20.09 -12.84 6.88
N TRP A 416 19.38 -12.99 8.01
CA TRP A 416 18.69 -14.23 8.37
C TRP A 416 17.55 -14.58 7.41
N ILE A 417 16.92 -13.58 6.78
CA ILE A 417 15.82 -13.76 5.83
C ILE A 417 16.33 -14.52 4.60
N TYR A 418 17.47 -14.10 4.05
CA TYR A 418 18.08 -14.79 2.91
C TYR A 418 18.45 -16.25 3.22
N ALA A 419 18.91 -16.52 4.44
CA ALA A 419 19.22 -17.88 4.88
C ALA A 419 17.96 -18.77 4.88
N PHE A 420 16.87 -18.34 5.53
CA PHE A 420 15.63 -19.13 5.55
C PHE A 420 14.96 -19.25 4.18
N ILE A 421 14.99 -18.21 3.34
CA ILE A 421 14.47 -18.29 1.97
C ILE A 421 15.23 -19.36 1.18
N SER A 422 16.56 -19.35 1.24
CA SER A 422 17.38 -20.32 0.50
C SER A 422 17.08 -21.76 0.96
N LEU A 423 16.92 -21.96 2.27
CA LEU A 423 16.59 -23.25 2.86
C LEU A 423 15.17 -23.69 2.48
N SER A 424 14.20 -22.78 2.50
CA SER A 424 12.82 -23.05 2.06
C SER A 424 12.75 -23.40 0.58
N LEU A 425 13.46 -22.67 -0.29
CA LEU A 425 13.55 -22.97 -1.73
C LEU A 425 14.13 -24.36 -1.98
N LEU A 426 15.22 -24.71 -1.31
CA LEU A 426 15.82 -26.04 -1.40
C LEU A 426 14.85 -27.13 -0.95
N GLY A 427 14.16 -26.93 0.17
CA GLY A 427 13.12 -27.85 0.66
C GLY A 427 11.96 -28.02 -0.33
N ILE A 428 11.48 -26.92 -0.94
CA ILE A 428 10.41 -26.96 -1.94
C ILE A 428 10.84 -27.74 -3.18
N LEU A 429 12.08 -27.55 -3.66
CA LEU A 429 12.61 -28.32 -4.80
C LEU A 429 12.61 -29.83 -4.52
N PHE A 430 13.05 -30.26 -3.34
CA PHE A 430 12.99 -31.67 -2.94
C PHE A 430 11.55 -32.18 -2.83
N CYS A 431 10.64 -31.41 -2.22
CA CYS A 431 9.23 -31.77 -2.12
C CYS A 431 8.57 -31.91 -3.50
N VAL A 432 8.84 -30.99 -4.43
CA VAL A 432 8.31 -31.06 -5.81
C VAL A 432 8.86 -32.28 -6.54
N SER A 433 10.16 -32.57 -6.41
CA SER A 433 10.75 -33.78 -7.01
C SER A 433 10.08 -35.06 -6.47
N ILE A 434 9.85 -35.14 -5.16
CA ILE A 434 9.16 -36.28 -4.54
C ILE A 434 7.69 -36.33 -4.98
N PHE A 435 7.02 -35.19 -5.08
CA PHE A 435 5.63 -35.09 -5.52
C PHE A 435 5.47 -35.61 -6.95
N THR A 436 6.32 -35.15 -7.87
CA THR A 436 6.34 -35.62 -9.25
C THR A 436 6.62 -37.11 -9.33
N PHE A 437 7.58 -37.63 -8.55
CA PHE A 437 7.86 -39.07 -8.47
C PHE A 437 6.63 -39.87 -8.02
N LEU A 438 5.99 -39.47 -6.91
CA LEU A 438 4.79 -40.14 -6.39
C LEU A 438 3.61 -40.05 -7.36
N LEU A 439 3.43 -38.91 -8.02
CA LEU A 439 2.37 -38.71 -9.03
C LEU A 439 2.58 -39.63 -10.24
N ILE A 440 3.82 -39.75 -10.73
CA ILE A 440 4.15 -40.68 -11.81
C ILE A 440 3.85 -42.13 -11.38
N CYS A 441 4.23 -42.54 -10.17
CA CYS A 441 3.93 -43.89 -9.66
C CYS A 441 2.42 -44.16 -9.58
N ILE A 442 1.62 -43.17 -9.16
CA ILE A 442 0.15 -43.28 -9.14
C ILE A 442 -0.41 -43.39 -10.57
N CYS A 443 0.07 -42.57 -11.51
CA CYS A 443 -0.34 -42.64 -12.91
C CYS A 443 0.02 -43.99 -13.57
N ARG A 444 1.16 -44.59 -13.20
CA ARG A 444 1.58 -45.91 -13.67
C ARG A 444 0.82 -47.05 -13.00
N ARG A 445 -0.08 -46.76 -12.04
CA ARG A 445 -0.83 -47.74 -11.25
C ARG A 445 0.08 -48.76 -10.56
N ASP A 446 1.30 -48.35 -10.19
CA ASP A 446 2.11 -49.16 -9.28
C ASP A 446 1.33 -49.28 -7.96
N ILE A 447 1.34 -50.46 -7.35
CA ILE A 447 0.51 -50.76 -6.16
C ILE A 447 1.06 -49.95 -4.97
N LEU A 448 0.55 -48.73 -4.77
CA LEU A 448 0.81 -47.95 -3.56
C LEU A 448 -0.06 -48.52 -2.43
N GLU A 449 0.57 -49.16 -1.46
CA GLU A 449 -0.11 -49.67 -0.27
C GLU A 449 -0.56 -48.50 0.64
N GLY A 450 -1.88 -48.37 0.83
CA GLY A 450 -2.53 -47.33 1.65
C GLY A 450 -3.35 -46.31 0.86
N ASN A 451 -3.79 -45.22 1.50
CA ASN A 451 -4.47 -44.11 0.83
C ASN A 451 -3.45 -43.12 0.25
N PRO A 452 -3.16 -43.14 -1.06
CA PRO A 452 -2.12 -42.30 -1.67
C PRO A 452 -2.50 -40.81 -1.65
N ILE A 453 -3.80 -40.50 -1.70
CA ILE A 453 -4.30 -39.12 -1.73
C ILE A 453 -3.86 -38.38 -0.49
N LEU A 454 -4.01 -38.97 0.70
CA LEU A 454 -3.61 -38.33 1.94
C LEU A 454 -2.10 -38.03 2.00
N THR A 455 -1.27 -38.89 1.40
CA THR A 455 0.19 -38.71 1.38
C THR A 455 0.60 -37.59 0.43
N LEU A 456 -0.10 -37.44 -0.71
CA LEU A 456 0.05 -36.30 -1.59
C LEU A 456 -0.42 -35.01 -0.92
N THR A 457 -1.55 -35.05 -0.20
CA THR A 457 -2.06 -33.89 0.55
C THR A 457 -1.10 -33.49 1.68
N LEU A 458 -0.48 -34.44 2.38
CA LEU A 458 0.55 -34.16 3.39
C LEU A 458 1.81 -33.54 2.77
N LEU A 459 2.20 -33.97 1.57
CA LEU A 459 3.33 -33.38 0.85
C LEU A 459 3.01 -31.96 0.40
N LEU A 460 1.81 -31.72 -0.13
CA LEU A 460 1.32 -30.38 -0.47
C LEU A 460 1.27 -29.48 0.77
N ALA A 461 0.80 -30.01 1.91
CA ALA A 461 0.81 -29.32 3.19
C ALA A 461 2.22 -28.89 3.62
N THR A 462 3.21 -29.75 3.38
CA THR A 462 4.62 -29.48 3.69
C THR A 462 5.19 -28.39 2.77
N ILE A 463 4.80 -28.36 1.48
CA ILE A 463 5.16 -27.27 0.55
C ILE A 463 4.56 -25.94 1.02
N LEU A 464 3.29 -25.94 1.45
CA LEU A 464 2.65 -24.74 2.00
C LEU A 464 3.33 -24.28 3.29
N LEU A 465 3.74 -25.20 4.16
CA LEU A 465 4.51 -24.88 5.36
C LEU A 465 5.85 -24.20 5.01
N LEU A 466 6.62 -24.72 4.05
CA LEU A 466 7.86 -24.07 3.57
C LEU A 466 7.60 -22.70 2.94
N SER A 467 6.47 -22.55 2.24
CA SER A 467 6.05 -21.29 1.60
C SER A 467 5.56 -20.24 2.59
N SER A 468 5.19 -20.64 3.82
CA SER A 468 4.68 -19.73 4.85
C SER A 468 5.71 -18.75 5.38
N VAL A 469 6.99 -18.88 4.99
CA VAL A 469 8.03 -17.89 5.24
C VAL A 469 7.79 -16.61 4.43
N LEU A 470 7.14 -16.68 3.26
CA LEU A 470 6.97 -15.55 2.32
C LEU A 470 6.38 -14.26 2.94
N PRO A 471 5.31 -14.31 3.76
CA PRO A 471 4.77 -13.11 4.40
C PRO A 471 5.74 -12.41 5.37
N PHE A 472 6.75 -13.13 5.88
CA PHE A 472 7.76 -12.57 6.79
C PHE A 472 8.85 -11.77 6.06
N LEU A 473 8.97 -11.91 4.74
CA LEU A 473 9.89 -11.13 3.92
C LEU A 473 9.43 -9.68 3.72
N LEU A 474 8.15 -9.40 3.96
CA LEU A 474 7.51 -8.16 3.56
C LEU A 474 7.63 -7.13 4.68
N THR A 475 8.10 -5.93 4.34
CA THR A 475 8.13 -4.80 5.27
C THR A 475 6.72 -4.27 5.50
N THR A 476 6.40 -3.94 6.74
CA THR A 476 5.10 -3.38 7.12
C THR A 476 5.05 -1.87 6.86
N THR A 477 4.33 -1.43 5.83
CA THR A 477 3.97 -0.01 5.67
C THR A 477 2.66 0.30 6.41
N LYS A 478 2.43 1.56 6.81
CA LYS A 478 1.22 1.96 7.57
C LYS A 478 -0.10 1.55 6.90
N TYR A 479 -0.15 1.50 5.56
CA TYR A 479 -1.35 1.11 4.80
C TYR A 479 -1.52 -0.42 4.66
N ASN A 480 -0.42 -1.18 4.55
CA ASN A 480 -0.45 -2.64 4.38
C ASN A 480 -0.27 -3.42 5.69
N SER A 481 -0.10 -2.73 6.82
CA SER A 481 0.20 -3.35 8.13
C SER A 481 -0.83 -4.43 8.50
N ASN A 482 -2.12 -4.14 8.35
CA ASN A 482 -3.19 -5.10 8.66
C ASN A 482 -3.18 -6.31 7.72
N ALA A 483 -2.97 -6.11 6.42
CA ALA A 483 -2.98 -7.18 5.43
C ALA A 483 -1.76 -8.10 5.59
N ILE A 484 -0.57 -7.54 5.81
CA ILE A 484 0.67 -8.29 6.02
C ILE A 484 0.62 -9.03 7.36
N CYS A 485 0.12 -8.39 8.43
CA CYS A 485 -0.08 -9.06 9.71
C CYS A 485 -1.03 -10.26 9.58
N LEU A 486 -2.17 -10.05 8.93
CA LEU A 486 -3.15 -11.12 8.71
C LEU A 486 -2.55 -12.26 7.89
N ALA A 487 -1.77 -11.94 6.85
CA ALA A 487 -1.05 -12.93 6.05
C ALA A 487 -0.03 -13.71 6.89
N LYS A 488 0.79 -13.04 7.72
CA LYS A 488 1.73 -13.69 8.65
C LYS A 488 1.00 -14.66 9.58
N SER A 489 -0.05 -14.19 10.25
CA SER A 489 -0.85 -14.97 11.20
C SER A 489 -1.51 -16.19 10.56
N MET A 490 -2.19 -16.01 9.43
CA MET A 490 -2.83 -17.11 8.69
C MET A 490 -1.80 -18.10 8.16
N ALA A 491 -0.68 -17.62 7.61
CA ALA A 491 0.34 -18.48 7.04
C ALA A 491 0.94 -19.42 8.07
N ILE A 492 1.29 -18.93 9.26
CA ILE A 492 1.89 -19.78 10.30
C ILE A 492 0.86 -20.73 10.94
N THR A 493 -0.31 -20.22 11.34
CA THR A 493 -1.29 -21.02 12.11
C THR A 493 -1.96 -22.10 11.28
N LEU A 494 -2.40 -21.78 10.05
CA LEU A 494 -3.18 -22.69 9.21
C LEU A 494 -2.28 -23.78 8.63
N THR A 495 -1.04 -23.47 8.26
CA THR A 495 -0.14 -24.48 7.70
C THR A 495 0.27 -25.52 8.75
N TYR A 496 0.54 -25.10 9.99
CA TYR A 496 0.73 -26.04 11.10
C TYR A 496 -0.50 -26.90 11.35
N ALA A 497 -1.70 -26.31 11.41
CA ALA A 497 -2.93 -27.06 11.63
C ALA A 497 -3.22 -28.05 10.51
N LEU A 498 -2.96 -27.67 9.25
CA LEU A 498 -3.11 -28.55 8.09
C LEU A 498 -2.16 -29.75 8.18
N VAL A 499 -0.89 -29.52 8.53
CA VAL A 499 0.09 -30.61 8.71
C VAL A 499 -0.29 -31.52 9.88
N PHE A 500 -0.60 -30.96 11.05
CA PHE A 500 -0.93 -31.74 12.24
C PHE A 500 -2.26 -32.48 12.11
N SER A 501 -3.27 -31.90 11.47
CA SER A 501 -4.54 -32.58 11.17
C SER A 501 -4.33 -33.80 10.26
N LEU A 502 -3.50 -33.68 9.22
CA LEU A 502 -3.17 -34.79 8.32
C LEU A 502 -2.36 -35.88 9.03
N LEU A 503 -1.33 -35.51 9.80
CA LEU A 503 -0.54 -36.46 10.60
C LEU A 503 -1.39 -37.18 11.62
N LEU A 504 -2.26 -36.45 12.32
CA LEU A 504 -3.12 -36.99 13.37
C LEU A 504 -4.17 -37.92 12.79
N SER A 505 -4.81 -37.53 11.69
CA SER A 505 -5.76 -38.38 10.97
C SER A 505 -5.13 -39.69 10.48
N ARG A 506 -3.87 -39.66 10.02
CA ARG A 506 -3.12 -40.88 9.67
C ARG A 506 -2.71 -41.70 10.87
N SER A 507 -2.35 -41.04 11.96
CA SER A 507 -1.94 -41.71 13.20
C SER A 507 -3.12 -42.42 13.86
N ILE A 508 -4.31 -41.81 13.89
CA ILE A 508 -5.52 -42.45 14.42
C ILE A 508 -5.87 -43.70 13.60
N LEU A 509 -5.80 -43.62 12.26
CA LEU A 509 -6.03 -44.77 11.38
C LEU A 509 -5.07 -45.92 11.68
N LEU A 510 -3.77 -45.62 11.76
CA LEU A 510 -2.73 -46.62 12.02
C LEU A 510 -2.82 -47.21 13.43
N ALA A 511 -3.21 -46.40 14.43
CA ALA A 511 -3.40 -46.85 15.81
C ALA A 511 -4.62 -47.78 15.93
N SER A 512 -5.75 -47.43 15.33
CA SER A 512 -6.96 -48.27 15.33
C SER A 512 -6.74 -49.59 14.58
N ALA A 513 -6.03 -49.56 13.45
CA ALA A 513 -5.68 -50.77 12.70
C ALA A 513 -4.74 -51.72 13.46
N SER A 514 -3.98 -51.23 14.45
CA SER A 514 -3.05 -52.05 15.24
C SER A 514 -3.72 -52.86 16.36
N LYS A 515 -4.95 -52.49 16.77
CA LYS A 515 -5.62 -53.06 17.95
C LYS A 515 -6.60 -54.19 17.62
N GLU A 516 -7.09 -54.26 16.39
CA GLU A 516 -8.01 -55.31 15.95
C GLU A 516 -7.25 -56.51 15.37
N ILE A 517 -6.92 -57.48 16.23
CA ILE A 517 -6.59 -58.84 15.82
C ILE A 517 -7.91 -59.53 15.44
N GLY A 518 -8.33 -59.47 14.18
CA GLY A 518 -9.29 -60.46 13.66
C GLY A 518 -10.39 -60.00 12.70
N PHE A 519 -10.70 -58.71 12.57
CA PHE A 519 -11.59 -58.24 11.51
C PHE A 519 -11.00 -57.01 10.83
N MET A 520 -10.96 -57.06 9.51
CA MET A 520 -10.38 -56.07 8.63
C MET A 520 -11.26 -54.82 8.66
N SER A 521 -11.05 -53.95 9.65
CA SER A 521 -11.65 -52.62 9.69
C SER A 521 -11.09 -51.78 8.55
N HIS A 522 -11.75 -51.88 7.40
CA HIS A 522 -11.54 -51.01 6.26
C HIS A 522 -12.11 -49.64 6.65
N ILE A 523 -11.36 -48.88 7.45
CA ILE A 523 -11.74 -47.51 7.80
C ILE A 523 -11.84 -46.73 6.49
N ALA A 524 -13.05 -46.24 6.21
CA ALA A 524 -13.34 -45.55 4.97
C ALA A 524 -12.51 -44.26 4.88
N GLY A 525 -11.77 -44.08 3.77
CA GLY A 525 -11.02 -42.85 3.48
C GLY A 525 -11.84 -41.54 3.62
N PRO A 526 -13.16 -41.53 3.32
CA PRO A 526 -14.02 -40.38 3.64
C PRO A 526 -14.04 -40.00 5.12
N VAL A 527 -14.12 -40.96 6.05
CA VAL A 527 -14.13 -40.69 7.51
C VAL A 527 -12.83 -40.03 7.93
N GLN A 528 -11.70 -40.53 7.41
CA GLN A 528 -10.38 -39.94 7.62
C GLN A 528 -10.30 -38.49 7.10
N SER A 529 -10.95 -38.21 5.98
CA SER A 529 -11.00 -36.88 5.36
C SER A 529 -11.90 -35.92 6.16
N PHE A 530 -13.06 -36.38 6.63
CA PHE A 530 -13.95 -35.60 7.50
C PHE A 530 -13.30 -35.25 8.83
N LEU A 531 -12.59 -36.20 9.44
CA LEU A 531 -11.82 -35.96 10.66
C LEU A 531 -10.73 -34.91 10.42
N CYS A 532 -9.99 -35.01 9.32
CA CYS A 532 -8.99 -34.00 8.96
C CYS A 532 -9.60 -32.61 8.76
N LEU A 533 -10.73 -32.53 8.06
CA LEU A 533 -11.46 -31.29 7.81
C LEU A 533 -11.93 -30.66 9.12
N PHE A 534 -12.49 -31.45 10.04
CA PHE A 534 -12.95 -30.94 11.33
C PHE A 534 -11.80 -30.37 12.17
N ILE A 535 -10.68 -31.09 12.27
CA ILE A 535 -9.51 -30.65 13.03
C ILE A 535 -8.93 -29.36 12.43
N PHE A 536 -8.77 -29.29 11.11
CA PHE A 536 -8.32 -28.07 10.44
C PHE A 536 -9.34 -26.92 10.59
N GLY A 537 -10.64 -27.23 10.49
CA GLY A 537 -11.74 -26.28 10.57
C GLY A 537 -11.81 -25.52 11.89
N VAL A 538 -11.45 -26.17 13.01
CA VAL A 538 -11.35 -25.50 14.31
C VAL A 538 -10.29 -24.39 14.29
N GLN A 539 -9.09 -24.66 13.77
CA GLN A 539 -8.06 -23.62 13.66
C GLN A 539 -8.44 -22.53 12.65
N ALA A 540 -9.11 -22.90 11.55
CA ALA A 540 -9.61 -21.92 10.58
C ALA A 540 -10.63 -20.96 11.21
N ALA A 541 -11.53 -21.48 12.05
CA ALA A 541 -12.50 -20.67 12.79
C ALA A 541 -11.83 -19.75 13.83
N LEU A 542 -10.78 -20.20 14.52
CA LEU A 542 -10.02 -19.36 15.45
C LEU A 542 -9.30 -18.22 14.72
N ASN A 543 -8.73 -18.46 13.54
CA ASN A 543 -8.09 -17.42 12.74
C ASN A 543 -9.06 -16.37 12.20
N LEU A 544 -10.32 -16.74 11.93
CA LEU A 544 -11.35 -15.81 11.48
C LEU A 544 -11.63 -14.72 12.54
N GLN A 545 -11.48 -15.05 13.82
CA GLN A 545 -11.70 -14.10 14.94
C GLN A 545 -10.60 -13.03 15.04
N VAL A 546 -9.46 -13.22 14.39
CA VAL A 546 -8.31 -12.30 14.41
C VAL A 546 -8.41 -11.24 13.30
N ILE A 547 -9.34 -11.39 12.35
CA ILE A 547 -9.55 -10.43 11.25
C ILE A 547 -9.99 -9.08 11.83
N GLY A 548 -9.14 -8.06 11.69
CA GLY A 548 -9.38 -6.68 12.16
C GLY A 548 -8.69 -6.30 13.47
N ARG A 549 -8.11 -7.25 14.22
CA ARG A 549 -7.35 -7.00 15.48
C ARG A 549 -5.90 -7.51 15.44
N CYS A 550 -5.37 -7.73 14.24
CA CYS A 550 -4.11 -8.46 14.08
C CYS A 550 -2.89 -7.75 14.70
N VAL A 551 -2.80 -6.42 14.58
CA VAL A 551 -1.62 -5.66 15.03
C VAL A 551 -1.41 -5.78 16.54
N GLU A 552 -2.48 -5.67 17.32
CA GLU A 552 -2.46 -5.84 18.79
C GLU A 552 -2.10 -7.29 19.19
N VAL A 553 -2.54 -8.27 18.40
CA VAL A 553 -2.28 -9.69 18.68
C VAL A 553 -0.83 -10.08 18.36
N PHE A 554 -0.21 -9.47 17.35
CA PHE A 554 1.15 -9.82 16.92
C PHE A 554 2.24 -9.09 17.72
N GLN A 555 1.94 -7.94 18.33
CA GLN A 555 2.86 -7.22 19.21
C GLN A 555 2.99 -7.88 20.60
N GLY A 556 1.91 -8.49 21.12
CA GLY A 556 1.94 -9.16 22.42
C GLY A 556 2.32 -10.65 22.38
N SER A 557 2.40 -11.27 23.57
CA SER A 557 2.50 -12.73 23.74
C SER A 557 1.26 -13.50 23.25
N SER A 558 0.24 -12.80 22.77
CA SER A 558 -1.02 -13.35 22.26
C SER A 558 -0.85 -14.27 21.05
N VAL A 559 0.27 -14.19 20.31
CA VAL A 559 0.62 -15.16 19.25
C VAL A 559 0.72 -16.58 19.81
N LEU A 560 1.24 -16.75 21.03
CA LEU A 560 1.32 -18.06 21.69
C LEU A 560 -0.08 -18.63 22.00
N TYR A 561 -1.02 -17.75 22.36
CA TYR A 561 -2.41 -18.17 22.58
C TYR A 561 -3.04 -18.69 21.28
N LEU A 562 -2.81 -18.02 20.14
CA LEU A 562 -3.29 -18.46 18.83
C LEU A 562 -2.67 -19.81 18.39
N MET A 563 -1.46 -20.11 18.87
CA MET A 563 -0.75 -21.38 18.64
C MET A 563 -1.08 -22.49 19.62
N SER A 564 -1.82 -22.21 20.70
CA SER A 564 -2.13 -23.18 21.75
C SER A 564 -2.86 -24.42 21.22
N TYR A 565 -3.78 -24.24 20.27
CA TYR A 565 -4.47 -25.35 19.61
C TYR A 565 -3.50 -26.25 18.83
N ASN A 566 -2.57 -25.67 18.07
CA ASN A 566 -1.54 -26.44 17.37
C ASN A 566 -0.63 -27.21 18.35
N ALA A 567 -0.28 -26.61 19.49
CA ALA A 567 0.46 -27.29 20.55
C ALA A 567 -0.34 -28.47 21.14
N MET A 568 -1.65 -28.32 21.34
CA MET A 568 -2.53 -29.39 21.80
C MET A 568 -2.64 -30.54 20.78
N LEU A 569 -2.70 -30.23 19.49
CA LEU A 569 -2.67 -31.26 18.44
C LEU A 569 -1.35 -32.04 18.45
N LEU A 570 -0.22 -31.36 18.65
CA LEU A 570 1.09 -32.00 18.77
C LEU A 570 1.20 -32.88 20.02
N LEU A 571 0.63 -32.44 21.15
CA LEU A 571 0.56 -33.25 22.37
C LEU A 571 -0.27 -34.52 22.14
N LEU A 572 -1.42 -34.41 21.45
CA LEU A 572 -2.24 -35.55 21.11
C LEU A 572 -1.51 -36.54 20.17
N LEU A 573 -0.77 -36.02 19.18
CA LEU A 573 0.13 -36.81 18.33
C LEU A 573 1.19 -37.56 19.15
N LEU A 574 1.80 -36.88 20.14
CA LEU A 574 2.78 -37.49 21.04
C LEU A 574 2.16 -38.61 21.87
N CYS A 575 0.94 -38.42 22.39
CA CYS A 575 0.20 -39.44 23.14
C CYS A 575 -0.15 -40.68 22.29
N LEU A 576 -0.39 -40.50 20.98
CA LEU A 576 -0.66 -41.63 20.06
C LEU A 576 0.62 -42.36 19.62
N SER A 577 1.78 -41.73 19.74
CA SER A 577 3.07 -42.25 19.25
C SER A 577 3.43 -43.66 19.78
N PRO A 578 3.21 -44.03 21.06
CA PRO A 578 3.51 -45.38 21.55
C PRO A 578 2.65 -46.48 20.92
N LEU A 579 1.39 -46.17 20.56
CA LEU A 579 0.48 -47.11 19.91
C LEU A 579 0.96 -47.40 18.47
N MET A 580 1.46 -46.36 17.82
CA MET A 580 1.95 -46.36 16.44
C MET A 580 3.26 -47.12 16.29
N TYR A 581 4.17 -47.00 17.27
CA TYR A 581 5.50 -47.60 17.21
C TYR A 581 5.46 -49.13 17.07
N LYS A 582 4.45 -49.78 17.66
CA LYS A 582 4.26 -51.23 17.59
C LYS A 582 3.68 -51.70 16.26
N CYS A 583 3.12 -50.80 15.45
CA CYS A 583 2.53 -51.14 14.17
C CYS A 583 3.62 -51.41 13.11
N GLN A 584 3.70 -52.65 12.61
CA GLN A 584 4.68 -53.05 11.59
C GLN A 584 4.13 -53.04 10.15
N ARG A 585 2.86 -52.68 9.97
CA ARG A 585 2.19 -52.65 8.65
C ARG A 585 2.79 -51.56 7.75
N ASN A 586 2.74 -51.78 6.44
CA ASN A 586 3.17 -50.83 5.41
C ASN A 586 4.63 -50.34 5.59
N TYR A 587 5.62 -51.23 5.40
CA TYR A 587 7.05 -50.87 5.46
C TYR A 587 7.54 -50.25 6.78
N ARG A 588 6.94 -50.63 7.93
CA ARG A 588 7.25 -50.05 9.25
C ARG A 588 7.01 -48.53 9.30
N GLU A 589 6.06 -48.03 8.51
CA GLU A 589 5.69 -46.61 8.44
C GLU A 589 5.40 -46.01 9.82
N GLY A 590 4.78 -46.77 10.72
CA GLY A 590 4.52 -46.34 12.10
C GLY A 590 5.77 -45.88 12.86
N LYS A 591 6.94 -46.50 12.61
CA LYS A 591 8.20 -46.10 13.26
C LYS A 591 8.70 -44.75 12.77
N TYR A 592 8.64 -44.50 11.47
CA TYR A 592 9.05 -43.22 10.88
C TYR A 592 8.12 -42.08 11.33
N PHE A 593 6.81 -42.35 11.43
CA PHE A 593 5.86 -41.40 12.02
C PHE A 593 6.17 -41.08 13.47
N THR A 594 6.44 -42.09 14.30
CA THR A 594 6.85 -41.89 15.70
C THR A 594 8.13 -41.06 15.80
N ILE A 595 9.16 -41.36 15.00
CA ILE A 595 10.43 -40.60 14.98
C ILE A 595 10.17 -39.15 14.58
N ALA A 596 9.39 -38.90 13.53
CA ALA A 596 9.06 -37.56 13.08
C ALA A 596 8.29 -36.76 14.14
N ILE A 597 7.30 -37.36 14.79
CA ILE A 597 6.53 -36.70 15.87
C ILE A 597 7.46 -36.32 17.02
N ILE A 598 8.35 -37.22 17.46
CA ILE A 598 9.31 -36.93 18.54
C ILE A 598 10.23 -35.77 18.16
N LEU A 599 10.80 -35.78 16.95
CA LEU A 599 11.67 -34.70 16.47
C LEU A 599 10.93 -33.36 16.38
N ILE A 600 9.68 -33.36 15.89
CA ILE A 600 8.83 -32.15 15.82
C ILE A 600 8.54 -31.63 17.23
N THR A 601 8.24 -32.51 18.19
CA THR A 601 8.05 -32.13 19.59
C THR A 601 9.31 -31.47 20.17
N VAL A 602 10.49 -32.02 19.91
CA VAL A 602 11.76 -31.42 20.36
C VAL A 602 11.94 -30.02 19.75
N VAL A 603 11.68 -29.85 18.46
CA VAL A 603 11.74 -28.53 17.80
C VAL A 603 10.76 -27.54 18.47
N TRP A 604 9.52 -27.95 18.72
CA TRP A 604 8.51 -27.12 19.39
C TRP A 604 8.88 -26.76 20.83
N CYS A 605 9.48 -27.68 21.57
CA CYS A 605 10.00 -27.41 22.91
C CYS A 605 11.19 -26.45 22.92
N ILE A 606 11.90 -26.27 21.80
CA ILE A 606 13.02 -25.32 21.69
C ILE A 606 12.52 -23.93 21.28
N TRP A 607 11.72 -23.82 20.21
CA TRP A 607 11.38 -22.50 19.67
C TRP A 607 10.31 -21.77 20.51
N ILE A 608 9.39 -22.47 21.17
CA ILE A 608 8.37 -21.83 22.05
C ILE A 608 9.01 -21.06 23.21
N PRO A 609 9.88 -21.64 24.06
CA PRO A 609 10.51 -20.89 25.13
C PRO A 609 11.47 -19.82 24.59
N LEU A 610 12.13 -20.08 23.46
CA LEU A 610 12.99 -19.09 22.81
C LEU A 610 12.18 -17.84 22.39
N TYR A 611 10.97 -18.02 21.87
CA TYR A 611 10.08 -16.91 21.52
C TYR A 611 9.69 -16.06 22.74
N GLY A 612 9.51 -16.67 23.90
CA GLY A 612 9.17 -15.96 25.14
C GLY A 612 10.36 -15.25 25.80
N TYR A 613 11.59 -15.70 25.57
CA TYR A 613 12.80 -15.13 26.16
C TYR A 613 13.42 -14.00 25.33
N VAL A 614 13.24 -14.05 24.00
CA VAL A 614 13.91 -13.17 23.05
C VAL A 614 13.18 -11.84 22.88
N ASP A 615 13.97 -10.77 22.68
CA ASP A 615 13.48 -9.40 22.43
C ASP A 615 12.60 -9.31 21.17
N GLU A 616 11.74 -8.29 21.12
CA GLU A 616 10.66 -8.19 20.12
C GLU A 616 11.18 -8.20 18.67
N GLU A 617 12.37 -7.63 18.43
CA GLU A 617 13.01 -7.56 17.13
C GLU A 617 13.34 -8.93 16.54
N TRP A 618 13.71 -9.89 17.39
CA TRP A 618 14.18 -11.21 17.00
C TRP A 618 13.07 -12.28 17.05
N ARG A 619 11.86 -11.93 17.47
CA ARG A 619 10.71 -12.86 17.55
C ARG A 619 10.33 -13.44 16.18
N GLU A 620 10.37 -12.64 15.12
CA GLU A 620 10.06 -13.09 13.76
C GLU A 620 11.04 -14.16 13.26
N LEU A 621 12.32 -14.04 13.64
CA LEU A 621 13.36 -15.02 13.33
C LEU A 621 13.04 -16.38 13.99
N VAL A 622 12.65 -16.37 15.26
CA VAL A 622 12.32 -17.60 16.00
C VAL A 622 11.10 -18.31 15.40
N LEU A 623 10.09 -17.55 14.96
CA LEU A 623 8.92 -18.10 14.26
C LEU A 623 9.31 -18.77 12.93
N CYS A 624 10.15 -18.10 12.13
CA CYS A 624 10.66 -18.65 10.87
C CYS A 624 11.50 -19.92 11.11
N PHE A 625 12.33 -19.92 12.15
CA PHE A 625 13.11 -21.09 12.55
C PHE A 625 12.21 -22.29 12.86
N GLY A 626 11.12 -22.10 13.63
CA GLY A 626 10.17 -23.17 13.90
C GLY A 626 9.54 -23.76 12.64
N ILE A 627 9.09 -22.90 11.71
CA ILE A 627 8.45 -23.30 10.45
C ILE A 627 9.41 -24.12 9.58
N VAL A 628 10.62 -23.62 9.38
CA VAL A 628 11.60 -24.26 8.50
C VAL A 628 12.14 -25.54 9.14
N ALA A 629 12.41 -25.54 10.45
CA ALA A 629 12.88 -26.74 11.14
C ALA A 629 11.84 -27.88 11.10
N THR A 630 10.56 -27.58 11.35
CA THR A 630 9.49 -28.60 11.33
C THR A 630 9.27 -29.18 9.95
N SER A 631 9.28 -28.36 8.90
CA SER A 631 9.17 -28.83 7.52
C SER A 631 10.36 -29.70 7.08
N MET A 632 11.58 -29.34 7.48
CA MET A 632 12.77 -30.14 7.20
C MET A 632 12.75 -31.49 7.92
N VAL A 633 12.21 -31.56 9.15
CA VAL A 633 11.98 -32.84 9.85
C VAL A 633 10.97 -33.71 9.11
N LEU A 634 9.87 -33.15 8.59
CA LEU A 634 8.89 -33.92 7.80
C LEU A 634 9.53 -34.47 6.52
N LEU A 635 10.28 -33.64 5.80
CA LEU A 635 11.00 -34.05 4.60
C LEU A 635 11.97 -35.19 4.90
N GLY A 636 12.82 -35.00 5.93
CA GLY A 636 13.89 -35.94 6.28
C GLY A 636 13.42 -37.23 6.93
N ALA A 637 12.48 -37.17 7.89
CA ALA A 637 12.08 -38.32 8.69
C ALA A 637 10.91 -39.12 8.08
N LEU A 638 10.08 -38.49 7.23
CA LEU A 638 8.92 -39.16 6.61
C LEU A 638 9.11 -39.40 5.12
N PHE A 639 9.32 -38.34 4.34
CA PHE A 639 9.24 -38.43 2.89
C PHE A 639 10.46 -39.11 2.26
N ILE A 640 11.67 -38.82 2.74
CA ILE A 640 12.90 -39.48 2.23
C ILE A 640 12.88 -41.00 2.50
N PRO A 641 12.63 -41.50 3.74
CA PRO A 641 12.59 -42.94 3.98
C PRO A 641 11.46 -43.63 3.21
N ARG A 642 10.29 -42.98 3.09
CA ARG A 642 9.16 -43.52 2.34
C ARG A 642 9.47 -43.67 0.85
N THR A 643 10.01 -42.63 0.23
CA THR A 643 10.39 -42.67 -1.20
C THR A 643 11.48 -43.70 -1.45
N TYR A 644 12.50 -43.76 -0.58
CA TYR A 644 13.55 -44.77 -0.64
C TYR A 644 12.99 -46.20 -0.58
N LEU A 645 12.17 -46.51 0.42
CA LEU A 645 11.55 -47.84 0.56
C LEU A 645 10.65 -48.18 -0.62
N MET A 646 9.88 -47.22 -1.13
CA MET A 646 9.04 -47.39 -2.31
C MET A 646 9.85 -47.66 -3.58
N THR A 647 10.96 -46.95 -3.80
CA THR A 647 11.84 -47.19 -4.95
C THR A 647 12.49 -48.57 -4.90
N ILE A 648 12.92 -49.03 -3.72
CA ILE A 648 13.50 -50.37 -3.54
C ILE A 648 12.47 -51.45 -3.79
N ALA A 649 11.24 -51.28 -3.29
CA ALA A 649 10.15 -52.20 -3.58
C ALA A 649 9.90 -52.32 -5.08
N ALA A 650 9.76 -51.19 -5.78
CA ALA A 650 9.56 -51.17 -7.23
C ALA A 650 10.74 -51.78 -8.01
N ALA A 651 11.99 -51.57 -7.56
CA ALA A 651 13.17 -52.17 -8.18
C ALA A 651 13.20 -53.70 -7.97
N ARG A 652 12.84 -54.17 -6.77
CA ARG A 652 12.76 -55.60 -6.45
C ARG A 652 11.70 -56.31 -7.28
N ASP A 653 10.53 -55.70 -7.49
CA ASP A 653 9.45 -56.27 -8.31
C ASP A 653 9.85 -56.40 -9.80
N ARG A 654 10.68 -55.48 -10.30
CA ARG A 654 11.27 -55.60 -11.64
C ARG A 654 12.30 -56.74 -11.75
N ILE A 655 13.10 -56.95 -10.71
CA ILE A 655 14.09 -58.05 -10.69
C ILE A 655 13.39 -59.40 -10.58
N THR A 656 12.36 -59.52 -9.75
CA THR A 656 11.60 -60.78 -9.60
C THR A 656 10.75 -61.12 -10.83
N SER A 657 10.23 -60.12 -11.55
CA SER A 657 9.49 -60.34 -12.80
C SER A 657 10.39 -60.68 -14.00
N THR A 658 11.66 -60.26 -13.98
CA THR A 658 12.64 -60.57 -15.06
C THR A 658 13.39 -61.88 -14.85
N LEU A 659 13.46 -62.40 -13.62
CA LEU A 659 14.14 -63.66 -13.27
C LEU A 659 13.22 -64.62 -12.51
N PRO A 660 12.21 -65.23 -13.17
CA PRO A 660 11.29 -66.15 -12.53
C PRO A 660 11.95 -67.43 -11.98
N SER A 661 13.15 -67.80 -12.47
CA SER A 661 13.88 -68.99 -12.04
C SER A 661 14.55 -68.89 -10.66
N LEU A 662 14.70 -67.69 -10.08
CA LEU A 662 15.14 -67.52 -8.68
C LEU A 662 13.98 -67.67 -7.68
N ALA A 663 12.73 -67.58 -8.14
CA ALA A 663 11.56 -67.59 -7.26
C ALA A 663 11.20 -68.98 -6.71
N THR A 664 11.73 -70.06 -7.30
CA THR A 664 11.50 -71.46 -6.90
C THR A 664 12.55 -72.01 -5.93
N GLY A 665 13.62 -71.24 -5.62
CA GLY A 665 14.82 -71.78 -4.96
C GLY A 665 14.97 -71.59 -3.45
N THR A 666 14.13 -70.81 -2.76
CA THR A 666 14.38 -70.50 -1.34
C THR A 666 13.10 -70.40 -0.52
N SER A 667 12.96 -71.28 0.49
CA SER A 667 11.89 -71.33 1.50
C SER A 667 11.73 -70.05 2.34
N THR A 668 12.63 -69.07 2.20
CA THR A 668 12.53 -67.73 2.80
C THR A 668 11.65 -66.77 1.99
N LEU A 669 11.39 -67.07 0.71
CA LEU A 669 10.57 -66.24 -0.18
C LEU A 669 9.07 -66.38 0.12
N ASP A 670 8.62 -67.56 0.54
CA ASP A 670 7.22 -67.83 0.87
C ASP A 670 6.80 -67.22 2.21
N ILE A 671 7.72 -67.12 3.17
CA ILE A 671 7.48 -66.46 4.47
C ILE A 671 7.30 -64.93 4.28
N TYR A 672 7.95 -64.33 3.29
CA TYR A 672 7.75 -62.92 2.95
C TYR A 672 6.55 -62.68 2.03
N ARG A 673 6.24 -63.59 1.09
CA ARG A 673 5.02 -63.49 0.26
C ARG A 673 3.73 -63.57 1.09
N ALA A 674 3.71 -64.36 2.16
CA ALA A 674 2.58 -64.41 3.10
C ALA A 674 2.32 -63.07 3.83
N ASN A 675 3.32 -62.19 3.92
CA ASN A 675 3.20 -60.87 4.54
C ASN A 675 2.89 -59.73 3.54
N THR A 676 2.93 -59.99 2.22
CA THR A 676 2.79 -58.97 1.18
C THR A 676 1.62 -59.19 0.22
N GLN A 677 0.82 -60.25 0.41
CA GLN A 677 -0.42 -60.44 -0.36
C GLN A 677 -1.63 -59.82 0.37
N PRO A 678 -2.55 -59.13 -0.35
CA PRO A 678 -3.86 -58.80 0.19
C PRO A 678 -4.61 -60.12 0.50
N ILE A 679 -5.15 -60.21 1.71
CA ILE A 679 -5.76 -61.41 2.33
C ILE A 679 -6.89 -62.05 1.50
N TYR A 680 -7.45 -61.37 0.49
CA TYR A 680 -8.46 -61.94 -0.39
C TYR A 680 -7.95 -63.13 -1.22
N ASP A 681 -6.65 -63.22 -1.51
CA ASP A 681 -6.09 -64.38 -2.23
C ASP A 681 -5.77 -65.57 -1.32
N CYS A 682 -5.72 -65.37 0.00
CA CYS A 682 -5.33 -66.43 0.94
C CYS A 682 -6.52 -67.32 1.35
N VAL A 683 -7.76 -66.82 1.23
CA VAL A 683 -8.94 -67.61 1.57
C VAL A 683 -9.22 -68.66 0.49
N ASN A 684 -8.93 -68.36 -0.77
CA ASN A 684 -9.16 -69.33 -1.83
C ASN A 684 -8.07 -70.41 -1.84
N VAL A 685 -6.79 -70.07 -1.66
CA VAL A 685 -5.70 -71.08 -1.67
C VAL A 685 -5.76 -72.01 -0.46
N ALA A 686 -6.08 -71.49 0.73
CA ALA A 686 -6.23 -72.33 1.93
C ALA A 686 -7.50 -73.19 1.89
N ALA A 687 -8.61 -72.68 1.35
CA ALA A 687 -9.83 -73.47 1.16
C ALA A 687 -9.68 -74.51 0.03
N ILE A 688 -8.97 -74.19 -1.05
CA ILE A 688 -8.63 -75.12 -2.14
C ILE A 688 -7.68 -76.21 -1.63
N ASN A 689 -6.68 -75.86 -0.81
CA ASN A 689 -5.76 -76.82 -0.19
C ASN A 689 -6.43 -77.66 0.92
N ALA A 690 -7.36 -77.09 1.68
CA ALA A 690 -8.12 -77.83 2.69
C ALA A 690 -9.17 -78.76 2.05
N ALA A 691 -9.80 -78.36 0.94
CA ALA A 691 -10.73 -79.21 0.18
C ALA A 691 -10.02 -80.36 -0.54
N THR A 692 -8.77 -80.16 -1.00
CA THR A 692 -7.94 -81.21 -1.61
C THR A 692 -7.30 -82.15 -0.57
N VAL A 693 -7.09 -81.71 0.67
CA VAL A 693 -6.61 -82.56 1.78
C VAL A 693 -7.76 -83.33 2.45
N ALA A 694 -9.00 -82.83 2.39
CA ALA A 694 -10.17 -83.50 2.96
C ALA A 694 -10.76 -84.64 2.10
N THR A 695 -10.22 -84.89 0.90
CA THR A 695 -10.78 -85.86 -0.06
C THR A 695 -9.81 -86.95 -0.51
N VAL A 696 -8.90 -87.43 0.35
CA VAL A 696 -8.24 -88.74 0.14
C VAL A 696 -7.99 -89.46 1.47
N PRO A 697 -8.47 -90.70 1.66
CA PRO A 697 -8.13 -91.52 2.81
C PRO A 697 -6.72 -92.13 2.68
N THR A 698 -6.08 -92.32 3.84
CA THR A 698 -4.85 -93.08 4.09
C THR A 698 -4.53 -94.21 3.10
N GLN A 699 -3.37 -94.15 2.44
CA GLN A 699 -2.45 -95.28 2.27
C GLN A 699 -1.08 -94.87 1.68
N THR A 700 -0.11 -95.74 1.89
CA THR A 700 1.35 -95.62 1.86
C THR A 700 2.03 -95.40 0.49
N MET A 701 3.11 -94.62 0.53
CA MET A 701 4.41 -94.78 -0.19
C MET A 701 4.47 -94.76 -1.74
N GLN A 702 5.38 -93.90 -2.23
CA GLN A 702 6.10 -93.90 -3.52
C GLN A 702 5.37 -93.48 -4.84
N ARG A 703 5.95 -92.43 -5.44
CA ARG A 703 5.92 -91.98 -6.85
C ARG A 703 6.26 -93.12 -7.85
N PRO A 704 6.07 -92.99 -9.20
CA PRO A 704 5.57 -91.84 -9.98
C PRO A 704 4.64 -92.17 -11.18
N ASP A 705 4.20 -91.09 -11.84
CA ASP A 705 3.88 -90.91 -13.28
C ASP A 705 2.62 -91.50 -13.96
N LEU A 706 2.16 -90.70 -14.94
CA LEU A 706 1.36 -90.97 -16.14
C LEU A 706 -0.16 -90.63 -16.19
N TYR A 707 -0.43 -89.56 -16.95
CA TYR A 707 -1.40 -89.39 -18.05
C TYR A 707 -2.93 -89.58 -17.90
N SER A 708 -3.61 -88.69 -18.64
CA SER A 708 -4.87 -88.83 -19.43
C SER A 708 -6.26 -88.73 -18.77
N CYS A 709 -7.02 -87.72 -19.23
CA CYS A 709 -8.50 -87.62 -19.25
C CYS A 709 -9.12 -88.68 -20.23
N PRO A 710 -10.46 -88.81 -20.47
CA PRO A 710 -11.65 -88.04 -20.04
C PRO A 710 -12.97 -88.85 -19.78
N ALA A 711 -14.10 -88.15 -19.57
CA ALA A 711 -15.53 -88.47 -19.91
C ALA A 711 -16.60 -88.51 -18.78
N LEU A 712 -17.72 -87.83 -19.08
CA LEU A 712 -19.07 -87.65 -18.47
C LEU A 712 -19.85 -88.98 -18.18
N PRO A 713 -21.13 -88.99 -17.68
CA PRO A 713 -21.91 -88.09 -16.78
C PRO A 713 -22.82 -88.86 -15.74
N GLU A 714 -23.76 -88.14 -15.12
CA GLU A 714 -25.10 -88.52 -14.61
C GLU A 714 -25.35 -88.78 -13.10
N ASP A 715 -26.35 -88.01 -12.62
CA ASP A 715 -27.44 -88.32 -11.67
C ASP A 715 -27.26 -88.33 -10.14
N GLU A 716 -28.00 -87.41 -9.50
CA GLU A 716 -29.23 -87.65 -8.70
C GLU A 716 -29.34 -86.79 -7.40
N ASP A 717 -30.23 -85.80 -7.50
CA ASP A 717 -31.21 -85.26 -6.53
C ASP A 717 -31.04 -85.46 -5.02
N LEU A 718 -31.02 -84.33 -4.28
CA LEU A 718 -31.78 -84.20 -3.03
C LEU A 718 -32.16 -82.72 -2.78
N ASP A 719 -33.42 -82.40 -3.03
CA ASP A 719 -34.03 -81.06 -2.93
C ASP A 719 -34.87 -80.97 -1.64
N PHE A 720 -34.88 -79.85 -0.90
CA PHE A 720 -36.06 -79.41 -0.14
C PHE A 720 -35.96 -77.97 0.44
N ARG A 721 -36.80 -77.11 -0.17
CA ARG A 721 -37.68 -76.06 0.41
C ARG A 721 -37.13 -74.66 0.76
N CYS A 722 -37.37 -73.76 -0.19
CA CYS A 722 -37.63 -72.34 0.00
C CYS A 722 -39.04 -72.08 0.60
N VAL A 723 -39.14 -71.23 1.63
CA VAL A 723 -40.37 -70.52 2.02
C VAL A 723 -39.99 -69.14 2.56
N THR A 724 -40.39 -68.07 1.88
CA THR A 724 -40.50 -66.71 2.45
C THR A 724 -41.61 -65.92 1.74
N PRO A 725 -42.54 -65.31 2.50
CA PRO A 725 -43.15 -64.04 2.09
C PRO A 725 -43.23 -63.03 3.29
N PRO A 726 -43.75 -61.80 3.15
CA PRO A 726 -43.27 -60.70 2.29
C PRO A 726 -43.25 -59.30 2.99
N ALA A 727 -42.83 -58.27 2.21
CA ALA A 727 -43.04 -56.81 2.35
C ALA A 727 -42.28 -56.10 3.50
N SER A 728 -41.30 -55.22 3.25
CA SER A 728 -41.33 -53.82 2.77
C SER A 728 -40.43 -53.08 3.78
N ASP A 729 -39.36 -52.40 3.43
CA ASP A 729 -39.39 -51.05 2.91
C ASP A 729 -37.97 -50.65 2.46
N LYS A 730 -37.89 -50.00 1.30
CA LYS A 730 -37.12 -48.79 1.02
C LYS A 730 -35.59 -48.68 1.32
N ILE A 731 -34.94 -48.07 0.31
CA ILE A 731 -33.87 -47.04 0.37
C ILE A 731 -32.43 -47.49 0.07
N THR A 732 -32.09 -47.22 -1.20
CA THR A 732 -30.85 -46.61 -1.74
C THR A 732 -29.47 -47.23 -1.49
N ARG A 733 -28.82 -47.50 -2.63
CA ARG A 733 -27.43 -47.12 -3.00
C ARG A 733 -26.52 -46.69 -1.86
N PHE A 734 -25.40 -47.39 -1.71
CA PHE A 734 -24.05 -46.85 -1.94
C PHE A 734 -23.17 -47.91 -2.59
#